data_AF-A0A9Q0H0Y9-F1
#
_entry.id   AF-A0A9Q0H0Y9-F1
#
_cell.length_a   1.000
_cell.length_b   1.000
_cell.length_c   1.000
_cell.angle_alpha   90.00
_cell.angle_beta   90.00
_cell.angle_gamma   90.00
#
_symmetry.space_group_name_H-M   'P 1'
#
loop_
_entity.id
_entity.type
_entity.pdbx_description
1 polymer ?
#
loop_
_entity_poly.entity_id
_entity_poly.type
_entity_poly.pdbx_seq_one_letter_code
_entity_poly.pdbx_strand_id
1 'polypeptide(L)'
;MAEVKSDYGAFIEKFVLHPPPTASPQQLPLNGLTFAIKDIFDIEGYVTGFGNPDWARSHSPAVSTAPVVLALLNAGATSIGKTILDEMACSIQGENIHYGTPVNPCAPDRIPGGSSSGSAVAVAAKLVDFSLGTDTGGSVRAPAAFCGIYGIRPSHAVVPTSGVTPLAQSFDTVGWFARDPVILNQVGRVLLQLPNVEPVQPSHIVIPDDCFQLLSIPSDRVTQVLLKSVEKLFGGQIVRHTNLGDYVKDKVPSLKHFMGEGNDKLENNIPSLMALSRAMRVLQRYELKINHEEWISSVKPDLESGISGRVQDAIKTTSENIDIFHMVRNEFRAALTDLVEEFGILAIPTVPDPPVKLQTETVALENFRTRAASLLCIAGVSGFCQVTIPLGMYENLPVAVSLLAKHGADVTLCTIQEMNVNFLNVHLNKHEGSYKALVSDAAKCFLMEGTEHYASEVELSIAAVFGLGIDTGGSVRAPAAFCGIYGIRPSHAVVPTSGVTPLAQSFDIVGWFARDPVILNQVGRVLLQLPNVEPVQPSHIIIPDDCFQLLSIPSDRVTEVLLKSCLEAKLLGIQTLVIMLKDIVPSLKHFMGEGNDQLENNIPSLMALTRAMRVLQRYELKINHEEWISSVKPDLESGVSGRIQEALKSTSENIDIFHMVRNEFYAALTDLVERLLLLKISVLEQPACCVSLEFLDFAR
;
A
#
# COMPACT_ATOMS: atom_id res chain seq x y z
N MET A 1 0.46 1.34 29.20
CA MET A 1 -0.21 1.74 27.95
C MET A 1 -1.63 2.11 28.32
N ALA A 2 -2.13 3.28 27.91
CA ALA A 2 -3.54 3.61 28.11
C ALA A 2 -4.39 2.54 27.38
N GLU A 3 -5.48 2.11 28.01
CA GLU A 3 -6.41 1.14 27.43
C GLU A 3 -6.98 1.74 26.14
N VAL A 4 -6.64 1.16 24.98
CA VAL A 4 -7.16 1.61 23.70
C VAL A 4 -8.67 1.38 23.73
N LYS A 5 -9.46 2.45 23.67
CA LYS A 5 -10.93 2.36 23.57
C LYS A 5 -11.26 1.38 22.46
N SER A 6 -12.28 0.54 22.65
CA SER A 6 -12.66 -0.50 21.68
C SER A 6 -12.99 0.04 20.29
N ASP A 7 -13.20 1.36 20.16
CA ASP A 7 -13.48 2.07 18.93
C ASP A 7 -12.37 3.02 18.50
N TYR A 8 -11.16 2.86 19.05
CA TYR A 8 -9.99 3.67 18.75
C TYR A 8 -10.18 5.17 19.06
N GLY A 9 -11.23 5.53 19.82
CA GLY A 9 -11.61 6.92 20.03
C GLY A 9 -12.14 7.60 18.78
N ALA A 10 -12.68 6.87 17.79
CA ALA A 10 -13.13 7.46 16.54
C ALA A 10 -14.43 8.30 16.67
N PHE A 11 -15.26 8.00 17.66
CA PHE A 11 -16.61 8.55 17.79
C PHE A 11 -16.73 9.57 18.94
N ILE A 12 -17.45 10.66 18.68
CA ILE A 12 -17.96 11.57 19.73
C ILE A 12 -19.20 10.93 20.35
N GLU A 13 -20.10 10.43 19.50
CA GLU A 13 -21.37 9.84 19.91
C GLU A 13 -21.70 8.66 18.98
N LYS A 14 -22.23 7.58 19.55
CA LYS A 14 -22.70 6.41 18.79
C LYS A 14 -24.21 6.30 18.86
N PHE A 15 -24.84 6.24 17.70
CA PHE A 15 -26.24 5.92 17.51
C PHE A 15 -26.38 5.19 16.16
N VAL A 16 -27.56 4.63 15.91
CA VAL A 16 -27.84 3.95 14.64
C VAL A 16 -28.95 4.70 13.90
N LEU A 17 -28.65 5.15 12.68
CA LEU A 17 -29.69 5.64 11.75
C LEU A 17 -29.90 4.58 10.68
N HIS A 18 -31.09 4.00 10.68
CA HIS A 18 -31.48 2.99 9.71
C HIS A 18 -31.91 3.63 8.39
N PRO A 19 -31.68 2.96 7.25
CA PRO A 19 -32.29 3.35 5.99
C PRO A 19 -33.82 3.33 6.12
N PRO A 20 -34.56 4.17 5.38
CA PRO A 20 -36.01 4.16 5.41
C PRO A 20 -36.56 2.81 4.90
N PRO A 21 -37.72 2.35 5.38
CA PRO A 21 -38.34 1.13 4.89
C PRO A 21 -38.59 1.19 3.38
N THR A 22 -38.22 0.12 2.66
CA THR A 22 -38.45 0.00 1.21
C THR A 22 -38.93 -1.41 0.85
N ALA A 23 -39.68 -1.54 -0.24
CA ALA A 23 -40.23 -2.82 -0.71
C ALA A 23 -39.15 -3.76 -1.29
N SER A 24 -38.01 -3.21 -1.74
CA SER A 24 -36.90 -3.98 -2.32
C SER A 24 -35.53 -3.55 -1.80
N PRO A 25 -35.22 -3.74 -0.49
CA PRO A 25 -33.96 -3.26 0.11
C PRO A 25 -32.72 -3.83 -0.59
N GLN A 26 -32.78 -5.09 -1.03
CA GLN A 26 -31.65 -5.78 -1.67
C GLN A 26 -31.24 -5.18 -3.02
N GLN A 27 -32.05 -4.30 -3.60
CA GLN A 27 -31.77 -3.63 -4.87
C GLN A 27 -31.08 -2.27 -4.69
N LEU A 28 -30.97 -1.77 -3.45
CA LEU A 28 -30.34 -0.49 -3.18
C LEU A 28 -28.81 -0.61 -3.24
N PRO A 29 -28.11 0.39 -3.80
CA PRO A 29 -26.69 0.28 -4.16
C PRO A 29 -25.74 0.19 -2.95
N LEU A 30 -26.17 0.61 -1.76
CA LEU A 30 -25.38 0.56 -0.52
C LEU A 30 -26.03 -0.34 0.54
N ASN A 31 -26.96 -1.20 0.14
CA ASN A 31 -27.68 -2.07 1.07
C ASN A 31 -26.71 -2.96 1.87
N GLY A 32 -26.86 -2.94 3.20
CA GLY A 32 -26.03 -3.74 4.12
C GLY A 32 -24.69 -3.10 4.47
N LEU A 33 -24.33 -1.95 3.87
CA LEU A 33 -23.12 -1.21 4.24
C LEU A 33 -23.39 -0.28 5.43
N THR A 34 -22.36 -0.06 6.23
CA THR A 34 -22.37 0.82 7.39
C THR A 34 -21.48 2.05 7.16
N PHE A 35 -21.88 3.21 7.70
CA PHE A 35 -21.09 4.42 7.58
C PHE A 35 -21.09 5.34 8.80
N ALA A 36 -19.99 6.06 8.99
CA ALA A 36 -19.87 7.08 10.04
C ALA A 36 -19.96 8.50 9.47
N ILE A 37 -20.43 9.45 10.27
CA ILE A 37 -20.66 10.85 9.86
C ILE A 37 -19.76 11.78 10.67
N LYS A 38 -18.92 12.60 10.01
CA LYS A 38 -18.16 13.66 10.70
C LYS A 38 -19.09 14.59 11.48
N ASP A 39 -18.72 15.00 12.69
CA ASP A 39 -19.54 15.92 13.51
C ASP A 39 -19.50 17.40 13.03
N ILE A 40 -19.89 17.57 11.77
CA ILE A 40 -20.09 18.83 11.06
C ILE A 40 -21.31 18.75 10.14
N PHE A 41 -21.89 17.55 9.96
CA PHE A 41 -23.11 17.32 9.21
C PHE A 41 -24.31 17.31 10.16
N ASP A 42 -25.36 18.01 9.76
CA ASP A 42 -26.63 18.05 10.46
C ASP A 42 -27.36 16.72 10.35
N ILE A 43 -27.95 16.31 11.48
CA ILE A 43 -28.79 15.14 11.62
C ILE A 43 -29.99 15.59 12.44
N GLU A 44 -31.19 15.37 11.91
CA GLU A 44 -32.44 15.81 12.54
C GLU A 44 -32.52 15.32 13.99
N GLY A 45 -32.79 16.26 14.91
CA GLY A 45 -32.89 15.97 16.34
C GLY A 45 -31.56 15.88 17.09
N TYR A 46 -30.42 15.94 16.41
CA TYR A 46 -29.08 15.97 17.03
C TYR A 46 -28.45 17.36 16.90
N VAL A 47 -27.66 17.74 17.90
CA VAL A 47 -26.80 18.93 17.81
C VAL A 47 -25.56 18.59 17.00
N THR A 48 -25.17 19.46 16.07
CA THR A 48 -23.88 19.38 15.36
C THR A 48 -22.82 20.09 16.20
N GLY A 49 -21.80 19.35 16.63
CA GLY A 49 -20.86 19.83 17.64
C GLY A 49 -19.64 20.57 17.09
N PHE A 50 -19.35 20.47 15.78
CA PHE A 50 -18.22 21.15 15.12
C PHE A 50 -16.87 20.96 15.84
N GLY A 51 -16.73 19.81 16.51
CA GLY A 51 -15.53 19.44 17.26
C GLY A 51 -15.31 20.24 18.55
N ASN A 52 -16.29 21.02 19.03
CA ASN A 52 -16.13 21.83 20.24
C ASN A 52 -17.41 21.82 21.12
N PRO A 53 -17.31 21.52 22.43
CA PRO A 53 -18.49 21.42 23.30
C PRO A 53 -19.20 22.76 23.54
N ASP A 54 -18.50 23.91 23.47
CA ASP A 54 -19.15 25.22 23.56
C ASP A 54 -20.00 25.52 22.33
N TRP A 55 -19.60 25.02 21.16
CA TRP A 55 -20.41 25.10 19.95
C TRP A 55 -21.70 24.29 20.13
N ALA A 56 -21.59 23.03 20.58
CA ALA A 56 -22.75 22.19 20.86
C ALA A 56 -23.68 22.82 21.91
N ARG A 57 -23.13 23.42 22.97
CA ARG A 57 -23.89 24.07 24.05
C ARG A 57 -24.69 25.30 23.59
N SER A 58 -24.19 26.03 22.59
CA SER A 58 -24.83 27.27 22.11
C SER A 58 -25.76 27.07 20.92
N HIS A 59 -25.84 25.87 20.35
CA HIS A 59 -26.65 25.59 19.16
C HIS A 59 -27.80 24.63 19.48
N SER A 60 -28.93 24.83 18.82
CA SER A 60 -30.08 23.93 18.94
C SER A 60 -29.88 22.68 18.07
N PRO A 61 -30.57 21.57 18.38
CA PRO A 61 -30.61 20.41 17.49
C PRO A 61 -31.05 20.79 16.08
N ALA A 62 -30.48 20.13 15.07
CA ALA A 62 -30.82 20.40 13.68
C ALA A 62 -32.28 20.02 13.40
N VAL A 63 -32.96 20.86 12.62
CA VAL A 63 -34.36 20.67 12.22
C VAL A 63 -34.52 19.72 11.02
N SER A 64 -33.42 19.38 10.36
CA SER A 64 -33.39 18.45 9.24
C SER A 64 -32.02 17.79 9.12
N THR A 65 -31.99 16.61 8.50
CA THR A 65 -30.75 15.89 8.21
C THR A 65 -30.14 16.40 6.90
N ALA A 66 -28.82 16.55 6.85
CA ALA A 66 -28.09 16.99 5.67
C ALA A 66 -28.45 16.11 4.45
N PRO A 67 -28.71 16.69 3.25
CA PRO A 67 -29.15 15.93 2.08
C PRO A 67 -28.18 14.82 1.66
N VAL A 68 -26.87 15.01 1.85
CA VAL A 68 -25.86 13.98 1.58
C VAL A 68 -26.02 12.76 2.52
N VAL A 69 -26.35 12.98 3.79
CA VAL A 69 -26.59 11.89 4.75
C VAL A 69 -27.87 11.14 4.36
N LEU A 70 -28.93 11.88 4.01
CA LEU A 70 -30.18 11.30 3.52
C LEU A 70 -29.99 10.49 2.23
N ALA A 71 -29.16 10.96 1.29
CA ALA A 71 -28.88 10.25 0.06
C ALA A 71 -28.28 8.85 0.32
N LEU A 72 -27.37 8.74 1.29
CA LEU A 72 -26.76 7.47 1.67
C LEU A 72 -27.72 6.53 2.42
N LEU A 73 -28.54 7.09 3.33
CA LEU A 73 -29.60 6.32 4.00
C LEU A 73 -30.63 5.80 2.98
N ASN A 74 -31.07 6.65 2.05
CA ASN A 74 -31.99 6.27 0.98
C ASN A 74 -31.38 5.24 0.01
N ALA A 75 -30.05 5.21 -0.11
CA ALA A 75 -29.31 4.21 -0.86
C ALA A 75 -29.09 2.89 -0.10
N GLY A 76 -29.67 2.74 1.11
CA GLY A 76 -29.71 1.48 1.87
C GLY A 76 -28.60 1.33 2.90
N ALA A 77 -27.74 2.33 3.08
CA ALA A 77 -26.68 2.29 4.09
C ALA A 77 -27.23 2.59 5.49
N THR A 78 -26.58 2.05 6.53
CA THR A 78 -26.89 2.32 7.94
C THR A 78 -25.82 3.20 8.56
N SER A 79 -26.19 4.31 9.21
CA SER A 79 -25.20 5.16 9.89
C SER A 79 -24.90 4.68 11.30
N ILE A 80 -23.63 4.70 11.70
CA ILE A 80 -23.10 4.35 13.01
C ILE A 80 -22.44 5.59 13.62
N GLY A 81 -23.25 6.52 14.15
CA GLY A 81 -22.78 7.63 14.98
C GLY A 81 -22.00 8.76 14.28
N LYS A 82 -21.56 9.71 15.13
CA LYS A 82 -20.77 10.88 14.75
C LYS A 82 -19.31 10.75 15.14
N THR A 83 -18.42 11.12 14.22
CA THR A 83 -16.97 10.98 14.40
C THR A 83 -16.28 12.26 14.83
N ILE A 84 -15.18 12.09 15.56
CA ILE A 84 -14.30 13.18 16.00
C ILE A 84 -13.72 13.92 14.79
N LEU A 85 -13.54 15.23 14.97
CA LEU A 85 -12.83 16.13 14.07
C LEU A 85 -11.90 17.08 14.85
N ASP A 86 -10.91 17.68 14.16
CA ASP A 86 -10.23 18.87 14.68
C ASP A 86 -11.26 19.97 14.95
N GLU A 87 -11.07 20.74 16.03
CA GLU A 87 -11.97 21.83 16.42
C GLU A 87 -12.19 22.82 15.26
N MET A 88 -13.46 23.15 15.02
CA MET A 88 -13.89 24.05 13.95
C MET A 88 -13.38 23.64 12.55
N ALA A 89 -13.01 22.37 12.37
CA ALA A 89 -12.31 21.85 11.19
C ALA A 89 -11.00 22.58 10.82
N CYS A 90 -10.43 23.38 11.73
CA CYS A 90 -9.34 24.35 11.48
C CYS A 90 -7.92 23.76 11.53
N SER A 91 -7.78 22.48 11.19
CA SER A 91 -6.50 21.78 11.27
C SER A 91 -6.48 20.53 10.38
N ILE A 92 -5.28 19.96 10.24
CA ILE A 92 -5.02 18.72 9.50
C ILE A 92 -4.36 17.63 10.37
N GLN A 93 -4.37 17.80 11.69
CA GLN A 93 -3.67 16.93 12.63
C GLN A 93 -4.56 15.80 13.14
N GLY A 94 -5.83 16.10 13.41
CA GLY A 94 -6.76 15.15 13.99
C GLY A 94 -6.69 15.06 15.51
N GLU A 95 -6.10 16.05 16.16
CA GLU A 95 -6.05 16.18 17.62
C GLU A 95 -7.21 17.06 18.10
N ASN A 96 -7.78 16.72 19.26
CA ASN A 96 -8.87 17.48 19.86
C ASN A 96 -8.78 17.41 21.38
N ILE A 97 -8.69 18.57 22.05
CA ILE A 97 -8.50 18.62 23.51
C ILE A 97 -9.74 18.16 24.30
N HIS A 98 -10.93 18.24 23.70
CA HIS A 98 -12.20 17.93 24.36
C HIS A 98 -12.57 16.46 24.26
N TYR A 99 -12.34 15.87 23.08
CA TYR A 99 -12.74 14.48 22.80
C TYR A 99 -11.56 13.50 22.75
N GLY A 100 -10.32 14.02 22.72
CA GLY A 100 -9.09 13.25 22.55
C GLY A 100 -8.71 13.04 21.08
N THR A 101 -7.56 12.40 20.88
CA THR A 101 -7.02 12.07 19.55
C THR A 101 -7.36 10.62 19.19
N PRO A 102 -8.08 10.36 18.07
CA PRO A 102 -8.29 9.00 17.58
C PRO A 102 -6.97 8.27 17.32
N VAL A 103 -6.88 7.00 17.73
CA VAL A 103 -5.68 6.19 17.55
C VAL A 103 -5.60 5.73 16.09
N ASN A 104 -4.53 6.11 15.38
CA ASN A 104 -4.28 5.67 14.01
C ASN A 104 -3.95 4.16 13.98
N PRO A 105 -4.76 3.29 13.35
CA PRO A 105 -4.53 1.84 13.36
C PRO A 105 -3.24 1.42 12.64
N CYS A 106 -2.79 2.20 11.65
CA CYS A 106 -1.57 1.93 10.89
C CYS A 106 -0.31 2.46 11.57
N ALA A 107 -0.46 3.39 12.52
CA ALA A 107 0.64 4.03 13.21
C ALA A 107 0.21 4.58 14.60
N PRO A 108 0.05 3.72 15.62
CA PRO A 108 -0.60 4.09 16.89
C PRO A 108 0.10 5.19 17.71
N ASP A 109 1.40 5.44 17.47
CA ASP A 109 2.18 6.50 18.13
C ASP A 109 2.15 7.85 17.38
N ARG A 110 1.34 7.94 16.31
CA ARG A 110 1.30 9.08 15.39
C ARG A 110 -0.11 9.61 15.21
N ILE A 111 -0.18 10.86 14.75
CA ILE A 111 -1.46 11.51 14.45
C ILE A 111 -2.22 10.76 13.34
N PRO A 112 -3.56 10.66 13.42
CA PRO A 112 -4.37 10.09 12.34
C PRO A 112 -4.52 11.05 11.15
N GLY A 113 -4.19 12.33 11.33
CA GLY A 113 -4.52 13.40 10.39
C GLY A 113 -5.94 13.89 10.59
N GLY A 114 -6.25 15.03 9.98
CA GLY A 114 -7.56 15.64 10.11
C GLY A 114 -7.87 16.64 9.01
N SER A 115 -8.97 17.39 9.10
CA SER A 115 -9.90 17.43 10.24
C SER A 115 -10.86 16.26 10.34
N SER A 116 -10.97 15.38 9.35
CA SER A 116 -11.88 14.23 9.41
C SER A 116 -11.22 13.01 10.10
N SER A 117 -10.63 13.21 11.28
CA SER A 117 -9.78 12.22 11.96
C SER A 117 -10.54 10.96 12.37
N GLY A 118 -11.65 11.11 13.08
CA GLY A 118 -12.50 9.99 13.49
C GLY A 118 -13.12 9.27 12.29
N SER A 119 -13.47 10.00 11.22
CA SER A 119 -13.99 9.39 9.98
C SER A 119 -12.97 8.45 9.34
N ALA A 120 -11.71 8.86 9.26
CA ALA A 120 -10.66 8.02 8.70
C ALA A 120 -10.32 6.84 9.62
N VAL A 121 -10.21 7.06 10.93
CA VAL A 121 -9.93 6.00 11.90
C VAL A 121 -11.06 4.97 11.95
N ALA A 122 -12.33 5.38 11.92
CA ALA A 122 -13.46 4.46 11.90
C ALA A 122 -13.41 3.51 10.70
N VAL A 123 -13.01 4.01 9.53
CA VAL A 123 -12.80 3.20 8.33
C VAL A 123 -11.54 2.36 8.45
N ALA A 124 -10.39 2.92 8.84
CA ALA A 124 -9.15 2.16 8.95
C ALA A 124 -9.24 1.02 9.99
N ALA A 125 -9.93 1.24 11.10
CA ALA A 125 -10.14 0.29 12.19
C ALA A 125 -11.26 -0.73 11.93
N LYS A 126 -11.90 -0.70 10.75
CA LYS A 126 -13.00 -1.61 10.38
C LYS A 126 -14.24 -1.50 11.28
N LEU A 127 -14.50 -0.31 11.81
CA LEU A 127 -15.70 -0.03 12.60
C LEU A 127 -16.90 0.27 11.71
N VAL A 128 -16.64 0.75 10.48
CA VAL A 128 -17.61 0.98 9.41
C VAL A 128 -17.00 0.63 8.04
N ASP A 129 -17.85 0.50 7.03
CA ASP A 129 -17.43 0.21 5.64
C ASP A 129 -16.89 1.46 4.94
N PHE A 130 -17.56 2.60 5.15
CA PHE A 130 -17.15 3.90 4.63
C PHE A 130 -17.49 5.03 5.63
N SER A 131 -17.05 6.25 5.37
CA SER A 131 -17.42 7.40 6.21
C SER A 131 -17.45 8.70 5.43
N LEU A 132 -18.25 9.65 5.92
CA LEU A 132 -18.28 11.02 5.40
C LEU A 132 -17.28 11.92 6.13
N GLY A 133 -16.70 12.85 5.37
CA GLY A 133 -15.85 13.92 5.88
C GLY A 133 -16.02 15.19 5.04
N THR A 134 -15.26 16.22 5.41
CA THR A 134 -15.15 17.46 4.63
C THR A 134 -13.69 17.74 4.35
N ASP A 135 -13.39 18.23 3.14
CA ASP A 135 -12.07 18.64 2.70
C ASP A 135 -12.12 20.13 2.35
N THR A 136 -11.48 20.95 3.16
CA THR A 136 -11.29 22.39 2.87
C THR A 136 -9.87 22.60 2.36
N GLY A 137 -8.87 22.19 3.14
CA GLY A 137 -7.44 22.28 2.82
C GLY A 137 -6.72 20.94 2.82
N GLY A 138 -7.42 19.82 2.60
CA GLY A 138 -6.86 18.47 2.69
C GLY A 138 -7.50 17.56 3.73
N SER A 139 -8.60 17.99 4.34
CA SER A 139 -9.19 17.35 5.51
C SER A 139 -9.85 15.98 5.28
N VAL A 140 -9.91 15.52 4.03
CA VAL A 140 -10.17 14.11 3.68
C VAL A 140 -8.89 13.43 3.21
N ARG A 141 -8.10 14.09 2.36
CA ARG A 141 -6.93 13.49 1.72
C ARG A 141 -5.78 13.20 2.68
N ALA A 142 -5.47 14.11 3.59
CA ALA A 142 -4.42 13.92 4.58
C ALA A 142 -4.69 12.74 5.54
N PRO A 143 -5.87 12.66 6.21
CA PRO A 143 -6.14 11.51 7.07
C PRO A 143 -6.29 10.20 6.30
N ALA A 144 -6.76 10.22 5.05
CA ALA A 144 -6.77 9.02 4.21
C ALA A 144 -5.34 8.48 3.98
N ALA A 145 -4.40 9.37 3.63
CA ALA A 145 -3.00 9.03 3.43
C ALA A 145 -2.35 8.47 4.72
N PHE A 146 -2.56 9.13 5.86
CA PHE A 146 -1.97 8.73 7.13
C PHE A 146 -2.57 7.47 7.73
N CYS A 147 -3.84 7.18 7.46
CA CYS A 147 -4.50 5.96 7.92
C CYS A 147 -4.41 4.81 6.90
N GLY A 148 -3.76 5.03 5.74
CA GLY A 148 -3.56 3.99 4.72
C GLY A 148 -4.85 3.50 4.06
N ILE A 149 -5.81 4.41 3.84
CA ILE A 149 -7.11 4.11 3.24
C ILE A 149 -7.38 5.02 2.04
N TYR A 150 -8.41 4.71 1.26
CA TYR A 150 -8.85 5.58 0.18
C TYR A 150 -9.62 6.78 0.74
N GLY A 151 -9.46 7.93 0.09
CA GLY A 151 -10.24 9.12 0.39
C GLY A 151 -10.39 9.99 -0.85
N ILE A 152 -11.58 10.51 -1.10
CA ILE A 152 -11.86 11.33 -2.28
C ILE A 152 -12.42 12.69 -1.90
N ARG A 153 -11.83 13.73 -2.50
CA ARG A 153 -12.36 15.08 -2.60
C ARG A 153 -12.94 15.22 -4.01
N PRO A 154 -14.26 15.18 -4.21
CA PRO A 154 -14.83 15.42 -5.53
C PRO A 154 -14.60 16.88 -5.98
N SER A 155 -14.99 17.21 -7.20
CA SER A 155 -14.91 18.58 -7.71
C SER A 155 -15.67 19.53 -6.80
N HIS A 156 -15.12 20.72 -6.57
CA HIS A 156 -15.77 21.68 -5.69
C HIS A 156 -17.18 22.00 -6.18
N ALA A 157 -18.14 22.03 -5.24
CA ALA A 157 -19.56 22.28 -5.45
C ALA A 157 -20.38 21.22 -6.22
N VAL A 158 -19.81 20.05 -6.58
CA VAL A 158 -20.59 18.98 -7.22
C VAL A 158 -21.47 18.21 -6.24
N VAL A 159 -21.00 18.02 -5.00
CA VAL A 159 -21.79 17.48 -3.89
C VAL A 159 -22.28 18.64 -3.02
N PRO A 160 -23.59 18.76 -2.74
CA PRO A 160 -24.12 19.85 -1.93
C PRO A 160 -23.54 19.86 -0.50
N THR A 161 -23.27 21.06 0.02
CA THR A 161 -22.83 21.31 1.40
C THR A 161 -23.98 21.80 2.31
N SER A 162 -25.23 21.72 1.85
CA SER A 162 -26.40 22.05 2.68
C SER A 162 -26.44 21.16 3.93
N GLY A 163 -26.66 21.75 5.10
CA GLY A 163 -26.60 21.03 6.38
C GLY A 163 -25.16 20.64 6.80
N VAL A 164 -24.15 21.33 6.27
CA VAL A 164 -22.75 21.19 6.71
C VAL A 164 -22.31 22.53 7.30
N THR A 165 -21.82 22.52 8.55
CA THR A 165 -21.27 23.75 9.17
C THR A 165 -20.06 24.22 8.35
N PRO A 166 -20.04 25.48 7.88
CA PRO A 166 -19.00 25.95 6.97
C PRO A 166 -17.69 26.25 7.71
N LEU A 167 -16.56 25.94 7.09
CA LEU A 167 -15.26 26.50 7.45
C LEU A 167 -14.92 27.65 6.49
N ALA A 168 -14.88 27.33 5.20
CA ALA A 168 -14.63 28.26 4.11
C ALA A 168 -15.30 27.74 2.84
N GLN A 169 -16.51 28.23 2.56
CA GLN A 169 -17.40 27.74 1.50
C GLN A 169 -16.75 27.74 0.11
N SER A 170 -15.79 28.64 -0.15
CA SER A 170 -15.04 28.66 -1.41
C SER A 170 -14.17 27.42 -1.65
N PHE A 171 -13.96 26.59 -0.62
CA PHE A 171 -13.12 25.40 -0.66
C PHE A 171 -13.78 24.15 -0.09
N ASP A 172 -14.74 24.31 0.83
CA ASP A 172 -15.43 23.23 1.52
C ASP A 172 -16.05 22.26 0.53
N THR A 173 -15.65 21.00 0.65
CA THR A 173 -16.09 19.92 -0.23
C THR A 173 -16.42 18.71 0.61
N VAL A 174 -17.63 18.16 0.44
CA VAL A 174 -18.00 16.87 1.04
C VAL A 174 -17.20 15.77 0.36
N GLY A 175 -16.48 14.98 1.15
CA GLY A 175 -15.72 13.84 0.68
C GLY A 175 -16.01 12.59 1.49
N TRP A 176 -15.48 11.45 1.07
CA TRP A 176 -15.70 10.18 1.74
C TRP A 176 -14.47 9.28 1.70
N PHE A 177 -14.48 8.30 2.59
CA PHE A 177 -13.41 7.33 2.81
C PHE A 177 -13.93 5.92 2.66
N ALA A 178 -13.08 5.00 2.20
CA ALA A 178 -13.32 3.56 2.24
C ALA A 178 -11.99 2.81 2.27
N ARG A 179 -12.00 1.55 2.74
CA ARG A 179 -10.85 0.64 2.57
C ARG A 179 -10.86 -0.07 1.21
N ASP A 180 -12.05 -0.19 0.63
CA ASP A 180 -12.29 -0.88 -0.63
C ASP A 180 -12.59 0.16 -1.73
N PRO A 181 -11.84 0.18 -2.84
CA PRO A 181 -12.11 1.09 -3.96
C PRO A 181 -13.50 0.87 -4.59
N VAL A 182 -14.06 -0.34 -4.54
CA VAL A 182 -15.43 -0.64 -5.00
C VAL A 182 -16.45 0.09 -4.14
N ILE A 183 -16.30 0.04 -2.81
CA ILE A 183 -17.17 0.77 -1.88
C ILE A 183 -17.02 2.28 -2.08
N LEU A 184 -15.78 2.77 -2.25
CA LEU A 184 -15.54 4.20 -2.54
C LEU A 184 -16.29 4.65 -3.80
N ASN A 185 -16.26 3.84 -4.86
CA ASN A 185 -16.97 4.11 -6.10
C ASN A 185 -18.50 4.03 -5.93
N GLN A 186 -19.02 3.01 -5.25
CA GLN A 186 -20.47 2.87 -4.99
C GLN A 186 -21.03 4.11 -4.28
N VAL A 187 -20.31 4.62 -3.27
CA VAL A 187 -20.67 5.88 -2.60
C VAL A 187 -20.61 7.06 -3.58
N GLY A 188 -19.57 7.12 -4.42
CA GLY A 188 -19.45 8.14 -5.46
C GLY A 188 -20.59 8.14 -6.46
N ARG A 189 -21.03 6.97 -6.94
CA ARG A 189 -22.19 6.83 -7.85
C ARG A 189 -23.47 7.39 -7.23
N VAL A 190 -23.69 7.16 -5.94
CA VAL A 190 -24.85 7.70 -5.21
C VAL A 190 -24.75 9.22 -5.07
N LEU A 191 -23.62 9.73 -4.58
CA LEU A 191 -23.49 11.15 -4.22
C LEU A 191 -23.33 12.08 -5.43
N LEU A 192 -22.68 11.60 -6.49
CA LEU A 192 -22.47 12.36 -7.72
C LEU A 192 -23.56 12.09 -8.77
N GLN A 193 -24.49 11.16 -8.49
CA GLN A 193 -25.54 10.72 -9.42
C GLN A 193 -24.97 10.31 -10.79
N LEU A 194 -23.87 9.56 -10.78
CA LEU A 194 -23.15 9.23 -12.00
C LEU A 194 -23.99 8.30 -12.88
N PRO A 195 -24.02 8.53 -14.21
CA PRO A 195 -24.55 7.54 -15.13
C PRO A 195 -23.67 6.27 -15.11
N ASN A 196 -24.25 5.14 -15.51
CA ASN A 196 -23.45 3.96 -15.84
C ASN A 196 -22.70 4.24 -17.15
N VAL A 197 -21.46 4.70 -17.03
CA VAL A 197 -20.55 4.93 -18.15
C VAL A 197 -19.36 3.99 -18.06
N GLU A 198 -18.88 3.59 -19.23
CA GLU A 198 -17.67 2.77 -19.36
C GLU A 198 -16.46 3.50 -18.74
N PRO A 199 -15.49 2.75 -18.20
CA PRO A 199 -14.29 3.36 -17.63
C PRO A 199 -13.53 4.23 -18.63
N VAL A 200 -13.26 5.48 -18.25
CA VAL A 200 -12.53 6.44 -19.09
C VAL A 200 -11.04 6.20 -18.93
N GLN A 201 -10.37 5.88 -20.03
CA GLN A 201 -8.91 5.75 -20.06
C GLN A 201 -8.25 7.13 -20.08
N PRO A 202 -7.26 7.41 -19.21
CA PRO A 202 -6.56 8.67 -19.25
C PRO A 202 -5.75 8.82 -20.55
N SER A 203 -5.76 10.01 -21.15
CA SER A 203 -4.95 10.28 -22.36
C SER A 203 -3.47 10.43 -22.02
N HIS A 204 -3.16 10.90 -20.82
CA HIS A 204 -1.81 11.00 -20.28
C HIS A 204 -1.83 11.13 -18.75
N ILE A 205 -0.70 10.83 -18.12
CA ILE A 205 -0.49 11.03 -16.69
C ILE A 205 0.71 11.97 -16.51
N VAL A 206 0.46 13.13 -15.93
CA VAL A 206 1.48 14.12 -15.59
C VAL A 206 2.05 13.81 -14.21
N ILE A 207 3.37 13.65 -14.14
CA ILE A 207 4.15 13.45 -12.91
C ILE A 207 5.01 14.71 -12.69
N PRO A 208 4.72 15.51 -11.65
CA PRO A 208 5.54 16.66 -11.30
C PRO A 208 6.70 16.23 -10.40
N ASP A 209 7.91 16.13 -10.97
CA ASP A 209 9.08 15.55 -10.29
C ASP A 209 9.46 16.33 -9.03
N ASP A 210 9.32 17.65 -9.06
CA ASP A 210 9.56 18.56 -7.94
C ASP A 210 8.66 18.25 -6.74
N CYS A 211 7.40 17.86 -6.97
CA CYS A 211 6.50 17.45 -5.90
C CYS A 211 6.95 16.15 -5.23
N PHE A 212 7.46 15.17 -5.99
CA PHE A 212 8.00 13.93 -5.43
C PHE A 212 9.34 14.15 -4.73
N GLN A 213 10.13 15.15 -5.13
CA GLN A 213 11.34 15.56 -4.44
C GLN A 213 11.08 16.17 -3.05
N LEU A 214 9.84 16.59 -2.75
CA LEU A 214 9.45 17.01 -1.39
C LEU A 214 9.32 15.86 -0.39
N LEU A 215 9.30 14.62 -0.86
CA LEU A 215 9.12 13.45 0.00
C LEU A 215 10.34 13.26 0.92
N SER A 216 10.09 12.98 2.21
CA SER A 216 11.14 12.44 3.09
C SER A 216 11.52 11.00 2.75
N ILE A 217 10.66 10.30 2.02
CA ILE A 217 10.92 8.97 1.45
C ILE A 217 11.69 9.16 0.13
N PRO A 218 12.68 8.31 -0.20
CA PRO A 218 13.36 8.37 -1.49
C PRO A 218 12.37 8.39 -2.66
N SER A 219 12.37 9.49 -3.41
CA SER A 219 11.36 9.78 -4.43
C SER A 219 11.32 8.72 -5.53
N ASP A 220 12.49 8.19 -5.90
CA ASP A 220 12.65 7.09 -6.86
C ASP A 220 11.81 5.87 -6.50
N ARG A 221 11.66 5.54 -5.21
CA ARG A 221 10.85 4.38 -4.78
C ARG A 221 9.37 4.58 -5.02
N VAL A 222 8.87 5.76 -4.66
CA VAL A 222 7.44 6.07 -4.81
C VAL A 222 7.12 6.21 -6.30
N THR A 223 7.95 6.95 -7.04
CA THR A 223 7.77 7.17 -8.47
C THR A 223 7.91 5.86 -9.26
N GLN A 224 8.84 4.97 -8.92
CA GLN A 224 8.94 3.66 -9.61
C GLN A 224 7.70 2.79 -9.43
N VAL A 225 7.11 2.74 -8.23
CA VAL A 225 5.89 1.97 -8.01
C VAL A 225 4.72 2.59 -8.76
N LEU A 226 4.60 3.91 -8.74
CA LEU A 226 3.61 4.64 -9.52
C LEU A 226 3.78 4.34 -11.02
N LEU A 227 4.97 4.51 -11.58
CA LEU A 227 5.28 4.28 -13.00
C LEU A 227 4.98 2.85 -13.42
N LYS A 228 5.41 1.83 -12.66
CA LYS A 228 5.11 0.42 -12.94
C LYS A 228 3.60 0.14 -12.95
N SER A 229 2.87 0.82 -12.07
CA SER A 229 1.43 0.65 -11.98
C SER A 229 0.71 1.33 -13.14
N VAL A 230 1.16 2.52 -13.52
CA VAL A 230 0.70 3.21 -14.73
C VAL A 230 1.00 2.39 -15.97
N GLU A 231 2.22 1.87 -16.11
CA GLU A 231 2.63 1.02 -17.23
C GLU A 231 1.76 -0.23 -17.33
N LYS A 232 1.48 -0.88 -16.21
CA LYS A 232 0.62 -2.07 -16.15
C LYS A 232 -0.83 -1.79 -16.57
N LEU A 233 -1.37 -0.64 -16.18
CA LEU A 233 -2.79 -0.31 -16.38
C LEU A 233 -3.06 0.37 -17.72
N PHE A 234 -2.14 1.23 -18.15
CA PHE A 234 -2.35 2.19 -19.23
C PHE A 234 -1.23 2.20 -20.28
N GLY A 235 -0.12 1.49 -20.03
CA GLY A 235 1.11 1.55 -20.83
C GLY A 235 2.02 2.71 -20.43
N GLY A 236 3.33 2.55 -20.63
CA GLY A 236 4.34 3.55 -20.19
C GLY A 236 4.37 4.83 -21.03
N GLN A 237 3.91 4.76 -22.28
CA GLN A 237 3.96 5.85 -23.26
C GLN A 237 3.08 7.07 -22.92
N ILE A 238 2.17 6.94 -21.94
CA ILE A 238 1.24 8.01 -21.57
C ILE A 238 1.79 8.93 -20.48
N VAL A 239 2.95 8.60 -19.90
CA VAL A 239 3.56 9.38 -18.80
C VAL A 239 4.25 10.63 -19.35
N ARG A 240 3.97 11.79 -18.73
CA ARG A 240 4.63 13.07 -19.00
C ARG A 240 5.22 13.60 -17.69
N HIS A 241 6.48 14.02 -17.72
CA HIS A 241 7.12 14.65 -16.57
C HIS A 241 7.06 16.17 -16.67
N THR A 242 6.97 16.86 -15.53
CA THR A 242 6.97 18.32 -15.46
C THR A 242 7.63 18.82 -14.16
N ASN A 243 7.91 20.11 -14.10
CA ASN A 243 8.18 20.84 -12.86
C ASN A 243 6.96 21.71 -12.56
N LEU A 244 6.14 21.32 -11.58
CA LEU A 244 4.89 22.02 -11.29
C LEU A 244 5.14 23.40 -10.68
N GLY A 245 6.17 23.51 -9.84
CA GLY A 245 6.56 24.75 -9.20
C GLY A 245 6.87 25.87 -10.20
N ASP A 246 7.73 25.59 -11.17
CA ASP A 246 8.09 26.51 -12.25
C ASP A 246 6.90 26.79 -13.16
N TYR A 247 6.12 25.76 -13.52
CA TYR A 247 4.92 25.92 -14.33
C TYR A 247 3.90 26.86 -13.67
N VAL A 248 3.62 26.69 -12.38
CA VAL A 248 2.69 27.56 -11.63
C VAL A 248 3.23 28.98 -11.52
N LYS A 249 4.53 29.13 -11.25
CA LYS A 249 5.18 30.45 -11.18
C LYS A 249 5.04 31.23 -12.49
N ASP A 250 5.19 30.54 -13.63
CA ASP A 250 5.14 31.17 -14.95
C ASP A 250 3.70 31.44 -15.43
N LYS A 251 2.75 30.56 -15.07
CA LYS A 251 1.36 30.62 -15.56
C LYS A 251 0.39 31.36 -14.64
N VAL A 252 0.78 31.67 -13.40
CA VAL A 252 -0.07 32.35 -12.41
C VAL A 252 0.58 33.67 -11.98
N PRO A 253 0.62 34.70 -12.83
CA PRO A 253 1.35 35.94 -12.57
C PRO A 253 0.87 36.72 -11.35
N SER A 254 -0.41 36.60 -10.98
CA SER A 254 -0.96 37.24 -9.77
C SER A 254 -0.39 36.65 -8.48
N LEU A 255 0.16 35.44 -8.51
CA LEU A 255 0.74 34.73 -7.36
C LEU A 255 1.93 35.47 -6.74
N LYS A 256 2.62 36.31 -7.51
CA LYS A 256 3.75 37.12 -7.05
C LYS A 256 3.45 37.96 -5.80
N HIS A 257 2.19 38.34 -5.56
CA HIS A 257 1.78 39.08 -4.37
C HIS A 257 1.88 38.26 -3.08
N PHE A 258 1.92 36.93 -3.18
CA PHE A 258 2.05 36.01 -2.06
C PHE A 258 3.43 35.33 -2.01
N MET A 259 4.34 35.71 -2.92
CA MET A 259 5.72 35.22 -2.97
C MET A 259 6.64 36.14 -2.17
N GLY A 260 7.69 35.60 -1.54
CA GLY A 260 8.65 36.38 -0.77
C GLY A 260 8.23 36.68 0.68
N GLU A 261 7.06 36.21 1.10
CA GLU A 261 6.53 36.39 2.46
C GLU A 261 6.68 35.12 3.31
N GLY A 262 7.25 35.24 4.52
CA GLY A 262 7.33 34.15 5.50
C GLY A 262 8.48 33.15 5.29
N ASN A 263 8.26 31.87 5.63
CA ASN A 263 9.26 30.80 5.64
C ASN A 263 9.69 30.30 4.24
N ASP A 264 9.87 31.17 3.25
CA ASP A 264 10.40 30.79 1.92
C ASP A 264 11.82 30.20 1.98
N LYS A 265 12.47 30.29 3.15
CA LYS A 265 13.76 29.69 3.49
C LYS A 265 13.67 28.31 4.14
N LEU A 266 12.49 27.70 4.24
CA LEU A 266 12.36 26.32 4.74
C LEU A 266 13.10 25.38 3.78
N GLU A 267 13.97 24.50 4.26
CA GLU A 267 14.58 23.50 3.37
C GLU A 267 13.51 22.58 2.76
N ASN A 268 13.72 22.12 1.53
CA ASN A 268 12.82 21.24 0.77
C ASN A 268 11.39 21.79 0.64
N ASN A 269 11.24 22.89 -0.10
CA ASN A 269 9.95 23.51 -0.40
C ASN A 269 9.80 23.84 -1.90
N ILE A 270 8.55 24.05 -2.34
CA ILE A 270 8.23 24.59 -3.67
C ILE A 270 7.63 25.99 -3.47
N PRO A 271 8.37 27.08 -3.74
CA PRO A 271 7.96 28.44 -3.35
C PRO A 271 6.61 28.88 -3.94
N SER A 272 6.32 28.53 -5.19
CA SER A 272 5.04 28.87 -5.83
C SER A 272 3.86 28.13 -5.18
N LEU A 273 4.02 26.86 -4.81
CA LEU A 273 2.96 26.12 -4.11
C LEU A 273 2.80 26.58 -2.66
N MET A 274 3.86 27.03 -1.99
CA MET A 274 3.74 27.72 -0.70
C MET A 274 2.97 29.03 -0.82
N ALA A 275 3.28 29.87 -1.82
CA ALA A 275 2.55 31.09 -2.11
C ALA A 275 1.06 30.80 -2.40
N LEU A 276 0.78 29.71 -3.14
CA LEU A 276 -0.59 29.28 -3.43
C LEU A 276 -1.35 28.90 -2.16
N SER A 277 -0.71 28.16 -1.26
CA SER A 277 -1.25 27.81 0.05
C SER A 277 -1.51 29.04 0.93
N ARG A 278 -0.63 30.06 0.88
CA ARG A 278 -0.85 31.34 1.58
C ARG A 278 -2.04 32.09 1.02
N ALA A 279 -2.14 32.19 -0.30
CA ALA A 279 -3.27 32.82 -0.98
C ALA A 279 -4.60 32.16 -0.55
N MET A 280 -4.65 30.83 -0.57
CA MET A 280 -5.79 30.05 -0.07
C MET A 280 -6.12 30.37 1.39
N ARG A 281 -5.10 30.46 2.25
CA ARG A 281 -5.27 30.72 3.68
C ARG A 281 -5.87 32.09 3.96
N VAL A 282 -5.58 33.11 3.14
CA VAL A 282 -6.19 34.44 3.26
C VAL A 282 -7.71 34.35 3.09
N LEU A 283 -8.20 33.75 2.00
CA LEU A 283 -9.64 33.62 1.80
C LEU A 283 -10.29 32.70 2.84
N GLN A 284 -9.62 31.58 3.19
CA GLN A 284 -10.13 30.67 4.23
C GLN A 284 -10.35 31.38 5.57
N ARG A 285 -9.39 32.21 5.99
CA ARG A 285 -9.47 33.00 7.22
C ARG A 285 -10.59 34.04 7.16
N TYR A 286 -10.72 34.72 6.03
CA TYR A 286 -11.76 35.71 5.82
C TYR A 286 -13.17 35.09 5.87
N GLU A 287 -13.37 33.93 5.24
CA GLU A 287 -14.66 33.22 5.29
C GLU A 287 -14.95 32.65 6.68
N LEU A 288 -13.97 32.09 7.38
CA LEU A 288 -14.13 31.67 8.78
C LEU A 288 -14.61 32.83 9.65
N LYS A 289 -13.98 34.01 9.52
CA LYS A 289 -14.39 35.22 10.23
C LYS A 289 -15.84 35.57 9.93
N ILE A 290 -16.23 35.67 8.65
CA ILE A 290 -17.61 35.99 8.27
C ILE A 290 -18.60 35.02 8.90
N ASN A 291 -18.27 33.73 8.91
CA ASN A 291 -19.17 32.70 9.39
C ASN A 291 -19.30 32.68 10.93
N HIS A 292 -18.22 32.99 11.66
CA HIS A 292 -18.11 32.63 13.08
C HIS A 292 -17.70 33.76 14.03
N GLU A 293 -17.38 34.97 13.55
CA GLU A 293 -16.90 36.08 14.41
C GLU A 293 -17.88 36.44 15.53
N GLU A 294 -19.18 36.46 15.24
CA GLU A 294 -20.22 36.76 16.23
C GLU A 294 -20.22 35.71 17.36
N TRP A 295 -20.19 34.42 17.00
CA TRP A 295 -20.16 33.32 17.97
C TRP A 295 -18.87 33.33 18.79
N ILE A 296 -17.72 33.48 18.15
CA ILE A 296 -16.41 33.55 18.82
C ILE A 296 -16.38 34.70 19.83
N SER A 297 -16.91 35.88 19.45
CA SER A 297 -16.90 37.07 20.29
C SER A 297 -17.86 36.98 21.48
N SER A 298 -19.04 36.38 21.27
CA SER A 298 -20.10 36.28 22.29
C SER A 298 -19.87 35.12 23.26
N VAL A 299 -19.53 33.93 22.75
CA VAL A 299 -19.37 32.71 23.55
C VAL A 299 -17.99 32.58 24.16
N LYS A 300 -16.94 33.10 23.48
CA LYS A 300 -15.53 32.96 23.88
C LYS A 300 -15.17 31.50 24.15
N PRO A 301 -15.26 30.64 23.12
CA PRO A 301 -15.11 29.20 23.28
C PRO A 301 -13.73 28.83 23.81
N ASP A 302 -13.68 27.76 24.59
CA ASP A 302 -12.42 27.14 24.99
C ASP A 302 -11.80 26.39 23.79
N LEU A 303 -10.64 26.84 23.33
CA LEU A 303 -9.97 26.36 22.12
C LEU A 303 -8.55 25.90 22.43
N GLU A 304 -8.10 24.84 21.76
CA GLU A 304 -6.71 24.40 21.75
C GLU A 304 -5.78 25.56 21.32
N SER A 305 -4.59 25.63 21.92
CA SER A 305 -3.67 26.77 21.74
C SER A 305 -3.35 27.10 20.28
N GLY A 306 -3.10 26.08 19.45
CA GLY A 306 -2.85 26.23 18.03
C GLY A 306 -4.10 26.62 17.24
N ILE A 307 -5.28 26.14 17.61
CA ILE A 307 -6.56 26.56 17.02
C ILE A 307 -6.89 28.01 17.40
N SER A 308 -6.76 28.37 18.68
CA SER A 308 -6.95 29.72 19.21
C SER A 308 -6.12 30.75 18.44
N GLY A 309 -4.83 30.49 18.22
CA GLY A 309 -3.97 31.38 17.40
C GLY A 309 -4.48 31.56 15.97
N ARG A 310 -4.94 30.47 15.33
CA ARG A 310 -5.47 30.52 13.95
C ARG A 310 -6.81 31.27 13.87
N VAL A 311 -7.69 31.08 14.86
CA VAL A 311 -8.96 31.79 14.95
C VAL A 311 -8.70 33.29 15.18
N GLN A 312 -7.77 33.65 16.06
CA GLN A 312 -7.39 35.06 16.27
C GLN A 312 -6.83 35.70 15.00
N ASP A 313 -5.98 34.98 14.25
CA ASP A 313 -5.51 35.44 12.94
C ASP A 313 -6.65 35.62 11.95
N ALA A 314 -7.65 34.72 11.96
CA ALA A 314 -8.82 34.83 11.10
C ALA A 314 -9.67 36.06 11.44
N ILE A 315 -9.96 36.32 12.72
CA ILE A 315 -10.70 37.50 13.18
C ILE A 315 -10.00 38.81 12.78
N LYS A 316 -8.67 38.84 12.82
CA LYS A 316 -7.87 40.01 12.39
C LYS A 316 -7.79 40.18 10.86
N THR A 317 -8.20 39.18 10.08
CA THR A 317 -8.12 39.22 8.62
C THR A 317 -9.07 40.29 8.06
N THR A 318 -8.58 41.04 7.08
CA THR A 318 -9.31 42.08 6.35
C THR A 318 -9.72 41.54 4.98
N SER A 319 -10.54 42.30 4.24
CA SER A 319 -10.85 41.99 2.84
C SER A 319 -9.71 42.34 1.88
N GLU A 320 -8.57 42.81 2.40
CA GLU A 320 -7.38 43.09 1.60
C GLU A 320 -6.86 41.78 0.99
N ASN A 321 -6.48 41.84 -0.28
CA ASN A 321 -6.02 40.69 -1.08
C ASN A 321 -7.08 39.65 -1.48
N ILE A 322 -8.36 39.81 -1.13
CA ILE A 322 -9.42 38.87 -1.57
C ILE A 322 -9.60 38.90 -3.09
N ASP A 323 -9.61 40.09 -3.71
CA ASP A 323 -9.67 40.22 -5.17
C ASP A 323 -8.44 39.60 -5.85
N ILE A 324 -7.26 39.78 -5.26
CA ILE A 324 -6.00 39.18 -5.75
C ILE A 324 -6.08 37.65 -5.65
N PHE A 325 -6.61 37.12 -4.55
CA PHE A 325 -6.84 35.68 -4.43
C PHE A 325 -7.76 35.16 -5.54
N HIS A 326 -8.84 35.88 -5.87
CA HIS A 326 -9.72 35.47 -6.96
C HIS A 326 -9.01 35.46 -8.31
N MET A 327 -8.10 36.40 -8.57
CA MET A 327 -7.22 36.35 -9.74
C MET A 327 -6.32 35.11 -9.73
N VAL A 328 -5.63 34.84 -8.61
CA VAL A 328 -4.77 33.65 -8.43
C VAL A 328 -5.55 32.38 -8.69
N ARG A 329 -6.75 32.26 -8.13
CA ARG A 329 -7.62 31.09 -8.29
C ARG A 329 -7.98 30.86 -9.75
N ASN A 330 -8.38 31.91 -10.45
CA ASN A 330 -8.80 31.81 -11.85
C ASN A 330 -7.64 31.47 -12.78
N GLU A 331 -6.49 32.14 -12.61
CA GLU A 331 -5.26 31.88 -13.36
C GLU A 331 -4.75 30.46 -13.09
N PHE A 332 -4.69 30.04 -11.83
CA PHE A 332 -4.24 28.70 -11.44
C PHE A 332 -5.16 27.60 -11.97
N ARG A 333 -6.48 27.78 -11.88
CA ARG A 333 -7.46 26.83 -12.45
C ARG A 333 -7.29 26.70 -13.96
N ALA A 334 -7.08 27.81 -14.67
CA ALA A 334 -6.83 27.80 -16.11
C ALA A 334 -5.51 27.07 -16.44
N ALA A 335 -4.42 27.43 -15.75
CA ALA A 335 -3.12 26.80 -15.92
C ALA A 335 -3.17 25.28 -15.66
N LEU A 336 -3.83 24.85 -14.58
CA LEU A 336 -3.94 23.43 -14.27
C LEU A 336 -4.85 22.69 -15.26
N THR A 337 -5.87 23.37 -15.80
CA THR A 337 -6.71 22.83 -16.89
C THR A 337 -5.90 22.62 -18.16
N ASP A 338 -5.02 23.56 -18.51
CA ASP A 338 -4.15 23.44 -19.69
C ASP A 338 -3.08 22.35 -19.50
N LEU A 339 -2.57 22.18 -18.27
CA LEU A 339 -1.58 21.15 -17.95
C LEU A 339 -2.15 19.72 -18.01
N VAL A 340 -3.37 19.53 -17.51
CA VAL A 340 -4.02 18.22 -17.39
C VAL A 340 -4.88 17.89 -18.62
N GLU A 341 -5.31 18.91 -19.38
CA GLU A 341 -6.23 18.78 -20.50
C GLU A 341 -7.55 18.08 -20.09
N GLU A 342 -8.34 17.57 -21.05
CA GLU A 342 -9.68 17.03 -20.80
C GLU A 342 -9.67 15.63 -20.15
N PHE A 343 -8.70 14.78 -20.53
CA PHE A 343 -8.60 13.38 -20.09
C PHE A 343 -7.25 13.04 -19.46
N GLY A 344 -6.42 14.02 -19.14
CA GLY A 344 -5.18 13.77 -18.40
C GLY A 344 -5.44 13.65 -16.91
N ILE A 345 -4.41 13.18 -16.21
CA ILE A 345 -4.38 13.06 -14.75
C ILE A 345 -3.08 13.64 -14.24
N LEU A 346 -3.14 14.45 -13.20
CA LEU A 346 -1.97 14.84 -12.44
C LEU A 346 -1.78 13.87 -11.26
N ALA A 347 -0.66 13.16 -11.22
CA ALA A 347 -0.31 12.26 -10.14
C ALA A 347 0.71 12.94 -9.21
N ILE A 348 0.36 13.18 -7.95
CA ILE A 348 1.22 13.83 -6.95
C ILE A 348 1.33 12.97 -5.69
N PRO A 349 2.37 13.13 -4.86
CA PRO A 349 2.30 12.64 -3.48
C PRO A 349 1.14 13.34 -2.76
N THR A 350 0.35 12.60 -1.97
CA THR A 350 -0.77 13.21 -1.23
C THR A 350 -0.27 14.15 -0.13
N VAL A 351 0.81 13.76 0.54
CA VAL A 351 1.46 14.42 1.67
C VAL A 351 2.97 14.19 1.57
N PRO A 352 3.80 15.13 2.06
CA PRO A 352 5.24 15.10 1.84
C PRO A 352 5.98 14.18 2.84
N ASP A 353 5.39 13.91 4.01
CA ASP A 353 6.01 13.09 5.06
C ASP A 353 4.98 12.13 5.66
N PRO A 354 5.45 11.03 6.29
CA PRO A 354 4.58 10.18 7.10
C PRO A 354 3.89 10.96 8.23
N PRO A 355 2.82 10.40 8.84
CA PRO A 355 2.13 11.06 9.94
C PRO A 355 3.10 11.39 11.08
N VAL A 356 2.99 12.60 11.62
CA VAL A 356 3.88 13.10 12.69
C VAL A 356 3.62 12.35 13.99
N LYS A 357 4.66 12.14 14.81
CA LYS A 357 4.49 11.53 16.14
C LYS A 357 3.61 12.39 17.04
N LEU A 358 2.80 11.75 17.88
CA LEU A 358 2.07 12.44 18.92
C LEU A 358 3.06 13.21 19.82
N GLN A 359 2.63 14.36 20.36
CA GLN A 359 3.46 15.20 21.24
C GLN A 359 4.72 15.78 20.58
N THR A 360 4.79 15.81 19.24
CA THR A 360 5.87 16.51 18.53
C THR A 360 5.85 18.00 18.83
N GLU A 361 7.02 18.62 18.94
CA GLU A 361 7.17 20.05 19.20
C GLU A 361 6.44 20.92 18.16
N THR A 362 5.84 22.01 18.63
CA THR A 362 4.97 22.90 17.83
C THR A 362 5.64 23.43 16.56
N VAL A 363 6.94 23.76 16.61
CA VAL A 363 7.68 24.29 15.46
C VAL A 363 7.83 23.25 14.36
N ALA A 364 8.24 22.02 14.71
CA ALA A 364 8.37 20.93 13.75
C ALA A 364 7.02 20.57 13.13
N LEU A 365 5.96 20.62 13.93
CA LEU A 365 4.59 20.37 13.50
C LEU A 365 4.07 21.44 12.52
N GLU A 366 4.37 22.72 12.75
CA GLU A 366 3.98 23.80 11.82
C GLU A 366 4.78 23.76 10.51
N ASN A 367 6.05 23.35 10.57
CA ASN A 367 6.88 23.12 9.37
C ASN A 367 6.30 22.00 8.50
N PHE A 368 5.92 20.87 9.12
CA PHE A 368 5.24 19.78 8.44
C PHE A 368 3.91 20.25 7.82
N ARG A 369 3.08 20.97 8.58
CA ARG A 369 1.80 21.50 8.07
C ARG A 369 1.99 22.40 6.87
N THR A 370 3.00 23.28 6.91
CA THR A 370 3.30 24.19 5.80
C THR A 370 3.65 23.42 4.53
N ARG A 371 4.53 22.40 4.63
CA ARG A 371 4.88 21.53 3.50
C ARG A 371 3.69 20.72 3.00
N ALA A 372 2.89 20.14 3.90
CA ALA A 372 1.68 19.40 3.53
C ALA A 372 0.66 20.29 2.81
N ALA A 373 0.45 21.51 3.31
CA ALA A 373 -0.48 22.45 2.72
C ALA A 373 -0.11 22.87 1.30
N SER A 374 1.19 22.88 0.93
CA SER A 374 1.63 23.15 -0.45
C SER A 374 1.09 22.13 -1.46
N LEU A 375 1.03 20.85 -1.10
CA LEU A 375 0.45 19.80 -1.96
C LEU A 375 -1.08 19.78 -1.86
N LEU A 376 -1.62 19.87 -0.65
CA LEU A 376 -3.06 19.76 -0.41
C LEU A 376 -3.86 20.94 -0.97
N CYS A 377 -3.26 22.14 -1.08
CA CYS A 377 -3.95 23.31 -1.61
C CYS A 377 -4.27 23.23 -3.10
N ILE A 378 -3.57 22.37 -3.87
CA ILE A 378 -3.73 22.26 -5.34
C ILE A 378 -5.21 22.03 -5.72
N ALA A 379 -5.83 20.96 -5.21
CA ALA A 379 -7.26 20.71 -5.47
C ALA A 379 -8.21 21.69 -4.78
N GLY A 380 -7.80 22.30 -3.67
CA GLY A 380 -8.56 23.33 -2.97
C GLY A 380 -8.74 24.57 -3.85
N VAL A 381 -7.64 25.13 -4.33
CA VAL A 381 -7.64 26.36 -5.14
C VAL A 381 -8.16 26.09 -6.55
N SER A 382 -7.76 25.02 -7.21
CA SER A 382 -8.26 24.72 -8.56
C SER A 382 -9.72 24.27 -8.56
N GLY A 383 -10.22 23.72 -7.45
CA GLY A 383 -11.53 23.08 -7.36
C GLY A 383 -11.60 21.70 -8.05
N PHE A 384 -10.45 21.16 -8.48
CA PHE A 384 -10.38 19.86 -9.15
C PHE A 384 -10.76 18.72 -8.21
N CYS A 385 -11.19 17.61 -8.79
CA CYS A 385 -11.39 16.38 -8.05
C CYS A 385 -10.04 15.68 -7.78
N GLN A 386 -9.92 15.03 -6.63
CA GLN A 386 -8.71 14.34 -6.20
C GLN A 386 -9.05 13.10 -5.38
N VAL A 387 -8.50 11.95 -5.79
CA VAL A 387 -8.52 10.72 -4.98
C VAL A 387 -7.15 10.47 -4.37
N THR A 388 -7.14 10.06 -3.10
CA THR A 388 -5.98 9.53 -2.37
C THR A 388 -6.01 8.03 -2.43
N ILE A 389 -4.90 7.43 -2.86
CA ILE A 389 -4.74 5.99 -3.06
C ILE A 389 -3.58 5.53 -2.17
N PRO A 390 -3.81 4.57 -1.25
CA PRO A 390 -2.72 3.95 -0.51
C PRO A 390 -1.84 3.15 -1.48
N LEU A 391 -0.55 3.49 -1.53
CA LEU A 391 0.43 2.88 -2.42
C LEU A 391 1.15 1.69 -1.76
N GLY A 392 1.24 1.70 -0.43
CA GLY A 392 1.91 0.67 0.34
C GLY A 392 2.48 1.20 1.65
N MET A 393 3.46 0.48 2.20
CA MET A 393 4.12 0.82 3.45
C MET A 393 5.61 1.07 3.23
N TYR A 394 6.16 2.08 3.92
CA TYR A 394 7.59 2.35 4.01
C TYR A 394 7.95 2.47 5.49
N GLU A 395 8.89 1.66 5.98
CA GLU A 395 9.25 1.62 7.41
C GLU A 395 8.02 1.43 8.34
N ASN A 396 7.07 0.59 7.91
CA ASN A 396 5.80 0.33 8.58
C ASN A 396 4.87 1.56 8.72
N LEU A 397 5.07 2.60 7.90
CA LEU A 397 4.20 3.76 7.80
C LEU A 397 3.53 3.81 6.42
N PRO A 398 2.26 4.23 6.34
CA PRO A 398 1.55 4.27 5.07
C PRO A 398 2.10 5.35 4.14
N VAL A 399 2.15 5.01 2.86
CA VAL A 399 2.51 5.90 1.76
C VAL A 399 1.34 5.98 0.80
N ALA A 400 0.99 7.19 0.39
CA ALA A 400 -0.13 7.42 -0.51
C ALA A 400 0.24 8.39 -1.63
N VAL A 401 -0.39 8.17 -2.78
CA VAL A 401 -0.35 9.06 -3.93
C VAL A 401 -1.76 9.55 -4.23
N SER A 402 -1.84 10.72 -4.83
CA SER A 402 -3.09 11.30 -5.28
C SER A 402 -3.14 11.42 -6.78
N LEU A 403 -4.32 11.11 -7.33
CA LEU A 403 -4.65 11.36 -8.72
C LEU A 403 -5.65 12.51 -8.75
N LEU A 404 -5.34 13.56 -9.51
CA LEU A 404 -6.19 14.71 -9.73
C LEU A 404 -6.66 14.72 -11.18
N ALA A 405 -7.94 15.01 -11.38
CA ALA A 405 -8.50 15.25 -12.70
C ALA A 405 -9.21 16.61 -12.71
N LYS A 406 -9.46 17.13 -13.91
CA LYS A 406 -10.12 18.42 -14.12
C LYS A 406 -11.43 18.52 -13.33
N HIS A 407 -11.80 19.74 -12.92
CA HIS A 407 -13.13 20.03 -12.35
C HIS A 407 -14.23 19.46 -13.27
N GLY A 408 -15.13 18.67 -12.70
CA GLY A 408 -16.21 17.96 -13.39
C GLY A 408 -15.84 16.57 -13.92
N ALA A 409 -14.57 16.18 -13.89
CA ALA A 409 -14.09 14.87 -14.36
C ALA A 409 -14.09 13.78 -13.24
N ASP A 410 -14.98 13.90 -12.26
CA ASP A 410 -15.07 12.99 -11.11
C ASP A 410 -15.29 11.52 -11.51
N VAL A 411 -16.04 11.29 -12.59
CA VAL A 411 -16.27 9.97 -13.19
C VAL A 411 -14.96 9.29 -13.55
N THR A 412 -14.02 10.04 -14.14
CA THR A 412 -12.71 9.53 -14.54
C THR A 412 -11.95 8.99 -13.32
N LEU A 413 -11.98 9.71 -12.20
CA LEU A 413 -11.34 9.24 -10.97
C LEU A 413 -12.08 8.07 -10.33
N CYS A 414 -13.42 8.03 -10.38
CA CYS A 414 -14.19 6.91 -9.85
C CYS A 414 -13.96 5.62 -10.65
N THR A 415 -13.86 5.71 -11.97
CA THR A 415 -13.67 4.54 -12.85
C THR A 415 -12.25 3.96 -12.81
N ILE A 416 -11.23 4.81 -12.62
CA ILE A 416 -9.84 4.36 -12.43
C ILE A 416 -9.65 3.55 -11.15
N GLN A 417 -10.50 3.75 -10.15
CA GLN A 417 -10.49 2.96 -8.91
C GLN A 417 -10.99 1.53 -9.14
N GLU A 418 -11.96 1.32 -10.04
CA GLU A 418 -12.47 -0.01 -10.41
C GLU A 418 -11.41 -0.86 -11.12
N MET A 419 -10.43 -0.21 -11.77
CA MET A 419 -9.29 -0.90 -12.40
C MET A 419 -8.26 -1.43 -11.39
N ASN A 420 -8.43 -1.20 -10.07
CA ASN A 420 -7.38 -1.42 -9.09
C ASN A 420 -7.80 -2.13 -7.80
N VAL A 421 -7.71 -3.46 -7.81
CA VAL A 421 -7.79 -4.31 -6.60
C VAL A 421 -6.40 -4.59 -5.99
N ASN A 422 -5.28 -4.11 -6.56
CA ASN A 422 -3.95 -4.70 -6.27
C ASN A 422 -2.77 -3.75 -5.96
N PHE A 423 -3.01 -2.50 -5.53
CA PHE A 423 -1.91 -1.67 -4.99
C PHE A 423 -1.43 -2.13 -3.59
N LEU A 424 -2.29 -2.82 -2.84
CA LEU A 424 -2.18 -2.98 -1.38
C LEU A 424 -1.11 -3.95 -0.85
N ASN A 425 -0.10 -4.37 -1.63
CA ASN A 425 0.94 -5.28 -1.12
C ASN A 425 2.35 -4.96 -1.65
N VAL A 426 2.68 -3.67 -1.84
CA VAL A 426 4.05 -3.26 -2.16
C VAL A 426 4.74 -2.73 -0.89
N HIS A 427 5.69 -3.51 -0.37
CA HIS A 427 6.61 -3.02 0.64
C HIS A 427 7.68 -2.17 -0.05
N LEU A 428 7.75 -0.88 0.27
CA LEU A 428 8.71 0.07 -0.31
C LEU A 428 10.13 -0.06 0.30
N ASN A 429 10.40 -1.13 1.06
CA ASN A 429 11.66 -1.34 1.77
C ASN A 429 12.79 -1.87 0.85
N LYS A 430 14.05 -1.57 1.22
CA LYS A 430 15.25 -1.76 0.37
C LYS A 430 15.66 -3.24 0.15
N HIS A 431 14.91 -4.22 0.67
CA HIS A 431 15.37 -5.62 0.78
C HIS A 431 14.50 -6.69 0.09
N GLU A 432 13.47 -6.35 -0.69
CA GLU A 432 12.66 -7.36 -1.40
C GLU A 432 12.99 -7.53 -2.90
N GLY A 433 14.07 -6.90 -3.38
CA GLY A 433 14.46 -6.93 -4.79
C GLY A 433 14.97 -8.28 -5.33
N SER A 434 15.16 -9.32 -4.49
CA SER A 434 15.80 -10.57 -4.93
C SER A 434 14.83 -11.74 -5.20
N TYR A 435 13.55 -11.67 -4.79
CA TYR A 435 12.64 -12.83 -4.86
C TYR A 435 11.61 -12.73 -6.00
N LYS A 436 10.95 -11.58 -6.21
CA LYS A 436 9.89 -11.43 -7.23
C LYS A 436 10.40 -11.38 -8.68
N ALA A 437 11.57 -10.78 -8.91
CA ALA A 437 12.18 -10.74 -10.25
C ALA A 437 12.69 -12.12 -10.71
N LEU A 438 13.08 -12.98 -9.75
CA LEU A 438 13.54 -14.34 -10.03
C LEU A 438 12.41 -15.25 -10.57
N VAL A 439 11.17 -15.03 -10.10
CA VAL A 439 10.00 -15.89 -10.42
C VAL A 439 9.33 -15.47 -11.73
N SER A 440 9.26 -14.17 -12.03
CA SER A 440 8.63 -13.66 -13.27
C SER A 440 9.45 -13.98 -14.53
N ASP A 441 10.78 -13.92 -14.45
CA ASP A 441 11.65 -14.22 -15.59
C ASP A 441 11.81 -15.74 -15.82
N ALA A 442 11.74 -16.54 -14.75
CA ALA A 442 11.68 -18.00 -14.85
C ALA A 442 10.37 -18.50 -15.50
N ALA A 443 9.23 -17.86 -15.19
CA ALA A 443 7.93 -18.22 -15.76
C ALA A 443 7.81 -17.90 -17.26
N LYS A 444 8.45 -16.83 -17.74
CA LYS A 444 8.43 -16.44 -19.17
C LYS A 444 9.32 -17.34 -20.04
N CYS A 445 10.41 -17.88 -19.50
CA CYS A 445 11.27 -18.81 -20.24
C CYS A 445 10.67 -20.21 -20.45
N PHE A 446 9.65 -20.61 -19.67
CA PHE A 446 9.14 -21.99 -19.68
C PHE A 446 7.90 -22.23 -20.54
N LEU A 447 7.30 -21.19 -21.12
CA LEU A 447 6.09 -21.31 -21.95
C LEU A 447 6.36 -21.58 -23.44
N MET A 448 7.62 -21.79 -23.88
CA MET A 448 7.93 -21.91 -25.31
C MET A 448 8.60 -23.20 -25.79
N GLU A 449 8.93 -24.21 -24.96
CA GLU A 449 9.44 -25.48 -25.49
C GLU A 449 8.83 -26.69 -24.79
N GLY A 450 8.04 -27.45 -25.55
CA GLY A 450 7.43 -28.69 -25.12
C GLY A 450 8.46 -29.80 -24.99
N THR A 451 8.74 -30.23 -23.75
CA THR A 451 9.39 -31.51 -23.45
C THR A 451 8.75 -32.14 -22.22
N GLU A 452 8.10 -33.29 -22.41
CA GLU A 452 7.27 -34.02 -21.45
C GLU A 452 8.07 -34.80 -20.38
N HIS A 453 9.24 -34.31 -19.92
CA HIS A 453 10.11 -35.10 -19.01
C HIS A 453 10.60 -34.39 -17.73
N TYR A 454 10.09 -33.20 -17.42
CA TYR A 454 10.42 -32.50 -16.16
C TYR A 454 9.18 -31.96 -15.43
N ALA A 455 8.13 -32.76 -15.34
CA ALA A 455 6.88 -32.37 -14.69
C ALA A 455 6.88 -32.50 -13.15
N SER A 456 7.89 -33.13 -12.53
CA SER A 456 7.85 -33.45 -11.09
C SER A 456 8.49 -32.41 -10.15
N GLU A 457 9.17 -31.38 -10.66
CA GLU A 457 9.77 -30.32 -9.82
C GLU A 457 9.06 -28.95 -9.95
N VAL A 458 8.08 -28.84 -10.85
CA VAL A 458 7.33 -27.59 -11.10
C VAL A 458 6.10 -27.44 -10.18
N GLU A 459 5.59 -28.52 -9.59
CA GLU A 459 4.44 -28.45 -8.65
C GLU A 459 4.74 -27.71 -7.34
N LEU A 460 6.02 -27.58 -6.96
CA LEU A 460 6.41 -26.93 -5.70
C LEU A 460 6.39 -25.40 -5.73
N SER A 461 6.32 -24.76 -6.91
CA SER A 461 6.37 -23.29 -7.01
C SER A 461 4.99 -22.62 -7.10
N ILE A 462 3.92 -23.40 -7.30
CA ILE A 462 2.52 -22.92 -7.23
C ILE A 462 1.98 -23.02 -5.79
N ALA A 463 2.60 -23.85 -4.94
CA ALA A 463 2.23 -24.10 -3.55
C ALA A 463 2.41 -22.91 -2.58
N ALA A 464 2.95 -21.77 -3.05
CA ALA A 464 3.20 -20.60 -2.19
C ALA A 464 1.96 -19.72 -1.93
N VAL A 465 0.80 -20.04 -2.52
CA VAL A 465 -0.45 -19.27 -2.31
C VAL A 465 -1.62 -20.15 -1.82
N PHE A 466 -1.67 -21.44 -2.17
CA PHE A 466 -2.59 -22.46 -1.62
C PHE A 466 -1.92 -23.84 -1.64
N GLY A 467 -2.20 -24.69 -0.64
CA GLY A 467 -1.62 -26.03 -0.57
C GLY A 467 -2.64 -27.14 -0.30
N LEU A 468 -2.53 -28.24 -1.04
CA LEU A 468 -3.21 -29.51 -0.82
C LEU A 468 -2.20 -30.52 -0.28
N GLY A 469 -2.58 -31.30 0.74
CA GLY A 469 -1.67 -32.27 1.35
C GLY A 469 -2.39 -33.51 1.88
N ILE A 470 -1.67 -34.63 1.92
CA ILE A 470 -2.15 -35.87 2.54
C ILE A 470 -1.75 -35.83 4.03
N ASP A 471 -2.73 -35.74 4.93
CA ASP A 471 -2.50 -35.65 6.38
C ASP A 471 -2.29 -37.04 7.00
N THR A 472 -1.04 -37.52 6.99
CA THR A 472 -0.57 -38.71 7.72
C THR A 472 -0.20 -38.38 9.17
N GLY A 473 -1.20 -37.94 9.95
CA GLY A 473 -0.99 -37.71 11.38
C GLY A 473 -0.30 -36.40 11.76
N GLY A 474 -0.39 -35.35 10.94
CA GLY A 474 0.00 -33.98 11.31
C GLY A 474 0.60 -33.14 10.17
N SER A 475 0.85 -33.70 8.98
CA SER A 475 1.55 -33.04 7.87
C SER A 475 0.80 -31.86 7.25
N VAL A 476 -0.51 -31.72 7.50
CA VAL A 476 -1.28 -30.51 7.13
C VAL A 476 -1.38 -29.52 8.29
N ARG A 477 -1.53 -30.03 9.52
CA ARG A 477 -1.78 -29.21 10.71
C ARG A 477 -0.51 -28.62 11.33
N ALA A 478 0.62 -29.33 11.25
CA ALA A 478 1.89 -28.86 11.78
C ALA A 478 2.48 -27.70 10.96
N PRO A 479 2.59 -27.76 9.62
CA PRO A 479 3.01 -26.60 8.83
C PRO A 479 2.05 -25.42 8.99
N ALA A 480 0.74 -25.69 9.10
CA ALA A 480 -0.25 -24.65 9.33
C ALA A 480 -0.01 -23.89 10.66
N ALA A 481 0.28 -24.63 11.73
CA ALA A 481 0.61 -24.07 13.03
C ALA A 481 1.98 -23.33 13.05
N PHE A 482 3.02 -23.86 12.38
CA PHE A 482 4.35 -23.23 12.31
C PHE A 482 4.37 -21.98 11.44
N CYS A 483 3.48 -21.88 10.45
CA CYS A 483 3.42 -20.75 9.51
C CYS A 483 2.30 -19.75 9.83
N GLY A 484 1.53 -19.94 10.91
CA GLY A 484 0.44 -19.05 11.30
C GLY A 484 -0.70 -18.99 10.29
N ILE A 485 -1.00 -20.12 9.63
CA ILE A 485 -2.04 -20.24 8.59
C ILE A 485 -3.12 -21.24 9.02
N TYR A 486 -4.28 -21.20 8.37
CA TYR A 486 -5.41 -22.06 8.72
C TYR A 486 -5.34 -23.38 7.95
N GLY A 487 -5.58 -24.51 8.61
CA GLY A 487 -5.57 -25.85 8.00
C GLY A 487 -6.78 -26.67 8.41
N ILE A 488 -7.41 -27.36 7.45
CA ILE A 488 -8.56 -28.24 7.67
C ILE A 488 -8.19 -29.69 7.30
N ARG A 489 -8.52 -30.61 8.21
CA ARG A 489 -8.53 -32.05 7.95
C ARG A 489 -9.97 -32.57 8.08
N PRO A 490 -10.64 -32.98 6.99
CA PRO A 490 -11.98 -33.56 7.07
C PRO A 490 -11.95 -34.96 7.72
N SER A 491 -13.11 -35.47 8.12
CA SER A 491 -13.25 -36.86 8.61
C SER A 491 -13.03 -37.86 7.47
N HIS A 492 -12.53 -39.06 7.80
CA HIS A 492 -12.43 -40.17 6.83
C HIS A 492 -13.81 -40.42 6.18
N ALA A 493 -13.83 -40.58 4.86
CA ALA A 493 -14.99 -40.87 3.99
C ALA A 493 -15.67 -39.69 3.24
N VAL A 494 -15.17 -38.45 3.31
CA VAL A 494 -15.86 -37.31 2.64
C VAL A 494 -15.23 -36.89 1.29
N VAL A 495 -13.95 -37.18 1.04
CA VAL A 495 -13.26 -36.81 -0.21
C VAL A 495 -12.83 -38.07 -0.99
N PRO A 496 -13.17 -38.21 -2.29
CA PRO A 496 -12.69 -39.32 -3.11
C PRO A 496 -11.17 -39.26 -3.29
N THR A 497 -10.46 -40.35 -3.01
CA THR A 497 -8.99 -40.43 -3.12
C THR A 497 -8.51 -40.91 -4.50
N SER A 498 -9.39 -40.92 -5.51
CA SER A 498 -9.05 -41.36 -6.87
C SER A 498 -8.05 -40.40 -7.51
N GLY A 499 -6.84 -40.89 -7.80
CA GLY A 499 -5.74 -40.11 -8.38
C GLY A 499 -4.61 -39.75 -7.40
N VAL A 500 -4.73 -40.14 -6.14
CA VAL A 500 -3.68 -39.94 -5.11
C VAL A 500 -2.99 -41.28 -4.83
N THR A 501 -1.66 -41.32 -4.93
CA THR A 501 -0.84 -42.49 -4.59
C THR A 501 -0.80 -42.66 -3.07
N PRO A 502 -1.48 -43.67 -2.46
CA PRO A 502 -1.54 -43.78 -1.01
C PRO A 502 -0.22 -44.33 -0.46
N LEU A 503 0.29 -43.76 0.62
CA LEU A 503 1.39 -44.36 1.39
C LEU A 503 0.84 -45.39 2.39
N ALA A 504 -0.39 -45.21 2.89
CA ALA A 504 -1.13 -46.19 3.68
C ALA A 504 -2.66 -46.03 3.52
N GLN A 505 -3.33 -47.00 2.89
CA GLN A 505 -4.75 -46.95 2.50
C GLN A 505 -5.78 -46.70 3.63
N SER A 506 -5.39 -46.72 4.91
CA SER A 506 -6.28 -46.59 6.07
C SER A 506 -6.13 -45.29 6.88
N PHE A 507 -5.11 -44.45 6.62
CA PHE A 507 -4.81 -43.26 7.45
C PHE A 507 -4.65 -41.95 6.66
N ASP A 508 -4.56 -42.04 5.35
CA ASP A 508 -4.32 -40.92 4.44
C ASP A 508 -5.62 -40.14 4.19
N ILE A 509 -5.71 -38.90 4.69
CA ILE A 509 -6.84 -37.98 4.40
C ILE A 509 -6.31 -36.75 3.68
N VAL A 510 -6.95 -36.39 2.56
CA VAL A 510 -6.67 -35.13 1.88
C VAL A 510 -7.19 -33.96 2.73
N GLY A 511 -6.28 -33.09 3.13
CA GLY A 511 -6.55 -31.82 3.80
C GLY A 511 -6.03 -30.64 2.98
N TRP A 512 -6.46 -29.43 3.35
CA TRP A 512 -6.03 -28.19 2.69
C TRP A 512 -5.77 -27.09 3.71
N PHE A 513 -4.93 -26.14 3.32
CA PHE A 513 -4.57 -24.99 4.15
C PHE A 513 -4.49 -23.70 3.34
N ALA A 514 -4.78 -22.57 3.99
CA ALA A 514 -4.79 -21.25 3.39
C ALA A 514 -4.48 -20.17 4.44
N ARG A 515 -3.94 -19.03 3.98
CA ARG A 515 -3.72 -17.84 4.82
C ARG A 515 -5.01 -17.09 5.15
N ASP A 516 -6.04 -17.25 4.32
CA ASP A 516 -7.34 -16.59 4.46
C ASP A 516 -8.44 -17.63 4.78
N PRO A 517 -9.20 -17.46 5.87
CA PRO A 517 -10.26 -18.40 6.28
C PRO A 517 -11.47 -18.41 5.32
N VAL A 518 -11.73 -17.33 4.57
CA VAL A 518 -12.77 -17.29 3.53
C VAL A 518 -12.38 -18.19 2.37
N ILE A 519 -11.12 -18.14 1.95
CA ILE A 519 -10.63 -18.96 0.84
C ILE A 519 -10.51 -20.43 1.28
N LEU A 520 -10.07 -20.68 2.51
CA LEU A 520 -10.09 -22.02 3.12
C LEU A 520 -11.49 -22.67 3.06
N ASN A 521 -12.53 -21.88 3.31
CA ASN A 521 -13.92 -22.33 3.30
C ASN A 521 -14.45 -22.55 1.86
N GLN A 522 -14.14 -21.63 0.94
CA GLN A 522 -14.52 -21.77 -0.48
C GLN A 522 -13.88 -23.03 -1.11
N VAL A 523 -12.60 -23.26 -0.83
CA VAL A 523 -11.88 -24.48 -1.26
C VAL A 523 -12.52 -25.73 -0.66
N GLY A 524 -12.88 -25.70 0.62
CA GLY A 524 -13.58 -26.81 1.27
C GLY A 524 -14.92 -27.13 0.63
N ARG A 525 -15.71 -26.12 0.24
CA ARG A 525 -16.99 -26.33 -0.44
C ARG A 525 -16.83 -27.03 -1.80
N VAL A 526 -15.79 -26.66 -2.55
CA VAL A 526 -15.48 -27.26 -3.85
C VAL A 526 -14.99 -28.70 -3.68
N LEU A 527 -14.05 -28.94 -2.76
CA LEU A 527 -13.46 -30.26 -2.54
C LEU A 527 -14.46 -31.27 -1.95
N LEU A 528 -15.41 -30.81 -1.14
CA LEU A 528 -16.43 -31.65 -0.50
C LEU A 528 -17.74 -31.73 -1.31
N GLN A 529 -17.82 -31.06 -2.47
CA GLN A 529 -19.01 -31.00 -3.34
C GLN A 529 -20.30 -30.62 -2.60
N LEU A 530 -20.20 -29.71 -1.62
CA LEU A 530 -21.35 -29.34 -0.79
C LEU A 530 -22.29 -28.40 -1.56
N PRO A 531 -23.62 -28.61 -1.54
CA PRO A 531 -24.58 -27.68 -2.14
C PRO A 531 -24.55 -26.32 -1.42
N ASN A 532 -24.99 -25.26 -2.12
CA ASN A 532 -25.12 -23.93 -1.54
C ASN A 532 -26.21 -23.92 -0.45
N VAL A 533 -25.81 -24.14 0.80
CA VAL A 533 -26.66 -24.04 1.99
C VAL A 533 -26.11 -22.93 2.89
N GLU A 534 -26.99 -22.19 3.57
CA GLU A 534 -26.62 -21.16 4.55
C GLU A 534 -25.76 -21.74 5.69
N PRO A 535 -24.84 -20.95 6.27
CA PRO A 535 -23.94 -21.41 7.32
C PRO A 535 -24.70 -21.83 8.58
N VAL A 536 -24.58 -23.11 8.95
CA VAL A 536 -25.13 -23.64 10.21
C VAL A 536 -24.13 -23.39 11.33
N GLN A 537 -24.57 -22.76 12.43
CA GLN A 537 -23.74 -22.65 13.64
C GLN A 537 -23.54 -24.04 14.26
N PRO A 538 -22.30 -24.40 14.68
CA PRO A 538 -22.06 -25.68 15.32
C PRO A 538 -22.83 -25.73 16.64
N SER A 539 -23.55 -26.82 16.88
CA SER A 539 -24.37 -26.97 18.08
C SER A 539 -23.50 -26.97 19.34
N HIS A 540 -22.32 -27.60 19.33
CA HIS A 540 -21.36 -27.64 20.45
C HIS A 540 -19.90 -27.51 19.96
N ILE A 541 -19.05 -26.86 20.76
CA ILE A 541 -17.58 -26.80 20.58
C ILE A 541 -16.95 -27.36 21.86
N ILE A 542 -16.07 -28.35 21.73
CA ILE A 542 -15.33 -28.94 22.86
C ILE A 542 -13.86 -28.54 22.74
N ILE A 543 -13.33 -27.89 23.77
CA ILE A 543 -11.92 -27.50 23.88
C ILE A 543 -11.34 -28.27 25.07
N PRO A 544 -10.33 -29.15 24.88
CA PRO A 544 -9.71 -29.85 26.00
C PRO A 544 -8.67 -28.94 26.67
N ASP A 545 -8.87 -28.64 27.96
CA ASP A 545 -7.99 -27.77 28.74
C ASP A 545 -6.58 -28.37 28.97
N ASP A 546 -6.42 -29.67 28.78
CA ASP A 546 -5.24 -30.48 29.12
C ASP A 546 -4.04 -30.25 28.18
N CYS A 547 -4.26 -29.77 26.94
CA CYS A 547 -3.24 -29.70 25.90
C CYS A 547 -2.24 -28.55 26.07
N PHE A 548 -2.60 -27.48 26.79
CA PHE A 548 -1.75 -26.29 26.93
C PHE A 548 -0.75 -26.36 28.10
N GLN A 549 -0.85 -27.36 28.97
CA GLN A 549 0.10 -27.55 30.08
C GLN A 549 1.40 -28.29 29.66
N LEU A 550 1.54 -28.74 28.41
CA LEU A 550 2.67 -29.56 27.92
C LEU A 550 3.88 -28.79 27.34
N LEU A 551 3.85 -27.46 27.21
CA LEU A 551 4.84 -26.67 26.44
C LEU A 551 5.89 -25.90 27.28
N SER A 552 6.29 -26.40 28.44
CA SER A 552 7.31 -25.79 29.32
C SER A 552 8.75 -25.81 28.73
N ILE A 553 9.12 -24.93 27.79
CA ILE A 553 10.46 -24.91 27.16
C ILE A 553 11.18 -23.54 27.33
N PRO A 554 12.41 -23.49 27.86
CA PRO A 554 13.22 -22.27 27.97
C PRO A 554 13.92 -21.85 26.65
N SER A 555 14.24 -20.56 26.54
CA SER A 555 14.63 -19.84 25.31
C SER A 555 15.98 -20.23 24.70
N ASP A 556 16.87 -20.85 25.47
CA ASP A 556 18.21 -21.28 25.06
C ASP A 556 18.18 -22.47 24.08
N ARG A 557 17.22 -23.40 24.21
CA ARG A 557 17.06 -24.52 23.27
C ARG A 557 16.45 -24.15 21.91
N VAL A 558 15.65 -23.09 21.86
CA VAL A 558 15.06 -22.61 20.60
C VAL A 558 16.14 -22.05 19.68
N THR A 559 17.11 -21.35 20.24
CA THR A 559 18.26 -20.79 19.52
C THR A 559 19.17 -21.89 18.95
N GLU A 560 19.40 -22.98 19.70
CA GLU A 560 20.22 -24.13 19.26
C GLU A 560 19.60 -24.86 18.05
N VAL A 561 18.28 -25.06 18.05
CA VAL A 561 17.56 -25.71 16.93
C VAL A 561 17.58 -24.83 15.67
N LEU A 562 17.38 -23.52 15.82
CA LEU A 562 17.41 -22.57 14.70
C LEU A 562 18.79 -22.48 14.06
N LEU A 563 19.86 -22.42 14.86
CA LEU A 563 21.23 -22.40 14.35
C LEU A 563 21.60 -23.69 13.61
N LYS A 564 21.16 -24.84 14.13
CA LYS A 564 21.37 -26.14 13.49
C LYS A 564 20.67 -26.22 12.14
N SER A 565 19.40 -25.82 12.05
CA SER A 565 18.65 -25.83 10.80
C SER A 565 19.22 -24.87 9.75
N CYS A 566 19.76 -23.72 10.18
CA CYS A 566 20.46 -22.78 9.28
C CYS A 566 21.76 -23.37 8.71
N LEU A 567 22.52 -24.13 9.52
CA LEU A 567 23.75 -24.79 9.06
C LEU A 567 23.45 -25.96 8.10
N GLU A 568 22.43 -26.77 8.40
CA GLU A 568 22.00 -27.88 7.54
C GLU A 568 21.47 -27.40 6.18
N ALA A 569 20.69 -26.31 6.17
CA ALA A 569 20.20 -25.70 4.92
C ALA A 569 21.35 -25.14 4.06
N LYS A 570 22.37 -24.53 4.69
CA LYS A 570 23.57 -24.05 3.98
C LYS A 570 24.39 -25.19 3.39
N LEU A 571 24.59 -26.27 4.16
CA LEU A 571 25.31 -27.46 3.70
C LEU A 571 24.64 -28.09 2.48
N LEU A 572 23.30 -28.20 2.51
CA LEU A 572 22.53 -28.73 1.39
C LEU A 572 22.69 -27.86 0.12
N GLY A 573 22.66 -26.54 0.25
CA GLY A 573 22.88 -25.63 -0.88
C GLY A 573 24.27 -25.79 -1.53
N ILE A 574 25.32 -25.96 -0.72
CA ILE A 574 26.69 -26.18 -1.21
C ILE A 574 26.81 -27.54 -1.90
N GLN A 575 26.23 -28.60 -1.31
CA GLN A 575 26.25 -29.93 -1.91
C GLN A 575 25.53 -29.99 -3.25
N THR A 576 24.39 -29.31 -3.38
CA THR A 576 23.65 -29.20 -4.64
C THR A 576 24.47 -28.49 -5.73
N LEU A 577 25.20 -27.43 -5.37
CA LEU A 577 26.10 -26.73 -6.30
C LEU A 577 27.28 -27.62 -6.74
N VAL A 578 27.86 -28.38 -5.82
CA VAL A 578 28.94 -29.33 -6.13
C VAL A 578 28.46 -30.43 -7.08
N ILE A 579 27.27 -30.98 -6.86
CA ILE A 579 26.67 -32.01 -7.73
C ILE A 579 26.42 -31.42 -9.12
N MET A 580 25.77 -30.26 -9.19
CA MET A 580 25.51 -29.57 -10.46
C MET A 580 26.80 -29.33 -11.25
N LEU A 581 27.85 -28.81 -10.61
CA LEU A 581 29.13 -28.57 -11.28
C LEU A 581 29.81 -29.87 -11.73
N LYS A 582 29.74 -30.94 -10.93
CA LYS A 582 30.29 -32.26 -11.29
C LYS A 582 29.57 -32.90 -12.48
N ASP A 583 28.30 -32.58 -12.70
CA ASP A 583 27.54 -33.07 -13.85
C ASP A 583 27.81 -32.22 -15.12
N ILE A 584 28.05 -30.92 -14.97
CA ILE A 584 28.28 -30.00 -16.10
C ILE A 584 29.71 -30.14 -16.67
N VAL A 585 30.72 -30.29 -15.82
CA VAL A 585 32.14 -30.33 -16.24
C VAL A 585 32.45 -31.46 -17.25
N PRO A 586 31.97 -32.70 -17.09
CA PRO A 586 32.15 -33.76 -18.07
C PRO A 586 31.44 -33.48 -19.40
N SER A 587 30.23 -32.92 -19.37
CA SER A 587 29.48 -32.56 -20.58
C SER A 587 30.20 -31.47 -21.37
N LEU A 588 30.81 -30.49 -20.69
CA LEU A 588 31.68 -29.50 -21.31
C LEU A 588 32.90 -30.13 -22.00
N LYS A 589 33.58 -31.04 -21.30
CA LYS A 589 34.75 -31.76 -21.86
C LYS A 589 34.37 -32.65 -23.05
N HIS A 590 33.19 -33.27 -23.01
CA HIS A 590 32.66 -34.06 -24.13
C HIS A 590 32.32 -33.20 -25.34
N PHE A 591 31.70 -32.04 -25.12
CA PHE A 591 31.38 -31.04 -26.14
C PHE A 591 32.64 -30.53 -26.87
N MET A 592 33.77 -30.42 -26.17
CA MET A 592 35.07 -30.11 -26.78
C MET A 592 35.66 -31.27 -27.61
N GLY A 593 35.16 -32.50 -27.49
CA GLY A 593 35.63 -33.66 -28.26
C GLY A 593 35.02 -33.77 -29.66
N GLU A 594 33.93 -33.04 -29.94
CA GLU A 594 33.16 -33.14 -31.18
C GLU A 594 33.77 -32.31 -32.33
N GLY A 595 33.44 -32.69 -33.58
CA GLY A 595 33.94 -32.01 -34.79
C GLY A 595 33.30 -30.62 -34.98
N ASN A 596 34.01 -29.72 -35.65
CA ASN A 596 33.63 -28.30 -35.79
C ASN A 596 32.20 -28.06 -36.32
N ASP A 597 31.70 -28.93 -37.21
CA ASP A 597 30.36 -28.80 -37.82
C ASP A 597 29.21 -29.09 -36.83
N GLN A 598 29.48 -29.75 -35.70
CA GLN A 598 28.47 -30.01 -34.66
C GLN A 598 28.37 -28.89 -33.61
N LEU A 599 29.40 -28.05 -33.47
CA LEU A 599 29.39 -26.92 -32.53
C LEU A 599 28.41 -25.81 -32.95
N GLU A 600 28.28 -25.52 -34.25
CA GLU A 600 27.36 -24.48 -34.74
C GLU A 600 25.88 -24.84 -34.55
N ASN A 601 25.55 -26.14 -34.52
CA ASN A 601 24.16 -26.61 -34.44
C ASN A 601 23.64 -26.80 -33.00
N ASN A 602 24.48 -26.55 -31.98
CA ASN A 602 24.17 -26.87 -30.57
C ASN A 602 24.08 -25.62 -29.66
N ILE A 603 23.58 -24.51 -30.21
CA ILE A 603 23.35 -23.20 -29.54
C ILE A 603 22.59 -23.31 -28.19
N PRO A 604 21.58 -24.19 -28.01
CA PRO A 604 20.87 -24.35 -26.73
C PRO A 604 21.78 -24.79 -25.57
N SER A 605 22.80 -25.60 -25.84
CA SER A 605 23.76 -26.08 -24.85
C SER A 605 24.70 -24.96 -24.35
N LEU A 606 25.02 -23.98 -25.22
CA LEU A 606 25.75 -22.77 -24.85
C LEU A 606 24.92 -21.84 -23.96
N MET A 607 23.60 -21.71 -24.22
CA MET A 607 22.69 -20.93 -23.36
C MET A 607 22.50 -21.54 -21.97
N ALA A 608 22.46 -22.87 -21.85
CA ALA A 608 22.46 -23.57 -20.56
C ALA A 608 23.73 -23.27 -19.76
N LEU A 609 24.87 -23.17 -20.45
CA LEU A 609 26.15 -22.81 -19.85
C LEU A 609 26.16 -21.39 -19.27
N THR A 610 25.67 -20.41 -20.03
CA THR A 610 25.57 -19.01 -19.57
C THR A 610 24.65 -18.88 -18.35
N ARG A 611 23.58 -19.69 -18.27
CA ARG A 611 22.68 -19.74 -17.12
C ARG A 611 23.36 -20.34 -15.88
N ALA A 612 24.11 -21.43 -16.03
CA ALA A 612 24.91 -22.01 -14.94
C ALA A 612 25.96 -21.01 -14.41
N MET A 613 26.61 -20.26 -15.31
CA MET A 613 27.59 -19.22 -14.95
C MET A 613 26.97 -18.07 -14.14
N ARG A 614 25.76 -17.62 -14.50
CA ARG A 614 25.04 -16.58 -13.73
C ARG A 614 24.63 -17.06 -12.33
N VAL A 615 24.31 -18.34 -12.17
CA VAL A 615 24.00 -18.93 -10.86
C VAL A 615 25.24 -18.98 -9.98
N LEU A 616 26.38 -19.39 -10.55
CA LEU A 616 27.68 -19.40 -9.85
C LEU A 616 28.10 -17.98 -9.43
N GLN A 617 28.04 -17.00 -10.34
CA GLN A 617 28.42 -15.61 -10.06
C GLN A 617 27.58 -14.96 -8.95
N ARG A 618 26.26 -15.23 -8.92
CA ARG A 618 25.37 -14.74 -7.85
C ARG A 618 25.62 -15.39 -6.50
N TYR A 619 26.12 -16.63 -6.48
CA TYR A 619 26.51 -17.30 -5.25
C TYR A 619 27.88 -16.80 -4.78
N GLU A 620 28.87 -16.62 -5.66
CA GLU A 620 30.18 -16.08 -5.32
C GLU A 620 30.13 -14.68 -4.74
N LEU A 621 29.32 -13.78 -5.30
CA LEU A 621 29.10 -12.42 -4.77
C LEU A 621 28.46 -12.39 -3.36
N LYS A 622 27.95 -13.53 -2.87
CA LYS A 622 27.32 -13.68 -1.55
C LYS A 622 28.14 -14.53 -0.58
N ILE A 623 29.26 -15.11 -1.01
CA ILE A 623 30.15 -15.92 -0.18
C ILE A 623 31.26 -15.01 0.38
N ASN A 624 30.96 -14.28 1.46
CA ASN A 624 31.98 -13.75 2.37
C ASN A 624 31.93 -14.58 3.66
N HIS A 625 32.19 -15.89 3.54
CA HIS A 625 31.91 -16.86 4.60
C HIS A 625 32.97 -16.90 5.72
N GLU A 626 34.21 -16.48 5.45
CA GLU A 626 35.23 -16.39 6.50
C GLU A 626 34.90 -15.33 7.55
N GLU A 627 34.33 -14.18 7.15
CA GLU A 627 33.82 -13.14 8.07
C GLU A 627 32.62 -13.63 8.90
N TRP A 628 31.71 -14.42 8.32
CA TRP A 628 30.53 -14.92 9.05
C TRP A 628 30.90 -16.04 10.04
N ILE A 629 31.74 -16.99 9.64
CA ILE A 629 32.19 -18.06 10.56
C ILE A 629 33.11 -17.49 11.66
N SER A 630 33.95 -16.49 11.36
CA SER A 630 34.79 -15.82 12.35
C SER A 630 34.00 -14.90 13.30
N SER A 631 32.88 -14.31 12.85
CA SER A 631 32.00 -13.49 13.71
C SER A 631 31.06 -14.28 14.61
N VAL A 632 30.76 -15.54 14.28
CA VAL A 632 29.94 -16.44 15.12
C VAL A 632 30.80 -17.27 16.09
N LYS A 633 32.10 -17.40 15.83
CA LYS A 633 33.05 -18.18 16.64
C LYS A 633 33.17 -17.73 18.12
N PRO A 634 33.23 -16.43 18.46
CA PRO A 634 33.44 -15.98 19.85
C PRO A 634 32.28 -16.31 20.79
N ASP A 635 31.05 -16.35 20.27
CA ASP A 635 29.82 -16.62 21.05
C ASP A 635 29.60 -18.12 21.34
N LEU A 636 30.41 -19.01 20.76
CA LEU A 636 30.26 -20.47 20.85
C LEU A 636 31.25 -21.14 21.82
N GLU A 637 32.26 -20.41 22.34
CA GLU A 637 33.28 -20.99 23.23
C GLU A 637 32.76 -21.29 24.65
N SER A 638 31.57 -20.82 25.02
CA SER A 638 30.90 -21.20 26.26
C SER A 638 29.66 -22.04 26.00
N GLY A 639 29.84 -23.36 25.92
CA GLY A 639 28.76 -24.33 26.17
C GLY A 639 28.05 -24.95 24.97
N VAL A 640 28.68 -25.08 23.81
CA VAL A 640 28.05 -25.68 22.63
C VAL A 640 28.42 -27.16 22.46
N SER A 641 27.41 -27.98 22.18
CA SER A 641 27.51 -29.43 21.92
C SER A 641 28.49 -29.76 20.79
N GLY A 642 29.31 -30.81 20.97
CA GLY A 642 30.30 -31.29 19.98
C GLY A 642 29.74 -31.58 18.58
N ARG A 643 28.42 -31.75 18.44
CA ARG A 643 27.74 -31.94 17.13
C ARG A 643 27.71 -30.68 16.26
N ILE A 644 27.70 -29.48 16.85
CA ILE A 644 27.73 -28.21 16.07
C ILE A 644 29.14 -27.97 15.54
N GLN A 645 30.19 -28.34 16.28
CA GLN A 645 31.56 -28.31 15.80
C GLN A 645 31.77 -29.28 14.61
N GLU A 646 31.12 -30.44 14.66
CA GLU A 646 31.15 -31.43 13.58
C GLU A 646 30.43 -30.94 12.32
N ALA A 647 29.26 -30.29 12.48
CA ALA A 647 28.54 -29.67 11.36
C ALA A 647 29.34 -28.51 10.73
N LEU A 648 29.95 -27.65 11.53
CA LEU A 648 30.83 -26.57 11.05
C LEU A 648 32.04 -27.11 10.27
N LYS A 649 32.65 -28.19 10.75
CA LYS A 649 33.74 -28.86 10.06
C LYS A 649 33.28 -29.45 8.72
N SER A 650 32.14 -30.14 8.71
CA SER A 650 31.53 -30.69 7.47
C SER A 650 31.19 -29.58 6.46
N THR A 651 30.70 -28.43 6.91
CA THR A 651 30.42 -27.29 6.02
C THR A 651 31.70 -26.72 5.44
N SER A 652 32.77 -26.59 6.23
CA SER A 652 34.08 -26.12 5.75
C SER A 652 34.66 -27.04 4.67
N GLU A 653 34.65 -28.36 4.90
CA GLU A 653 35.17 -29.35 3.93
C GLU A 653 34.38 -29.33 2.60
N ASN A 654 33.07 -29.09 2.64
CA ASN A 654 32.26 -28.98 1.41
C ASN A 654 32.50 -27.68 0.64
N ILE A 655 32.90 -26.60 1.33
CA ILE A 655 33.31 -25.33 0.70
C ILE A 655 34.62 -25.54 -0.06
N ASP A 656 35.59 -26.25 0.53
CA ASP A 656 36.85 -26.57 -0.14
C ASP A 656 36.63 -27.41 -1.42
N ILE A 657 35.72 -28.40 -1.34
CA ILE A 657 35.31 -29.20 -2.51
C ILE A 657 34.63 -28.32 -3.57
N PHE A 658 33.76 -27.40 -3.18
CA PHE A 658 33.13 -26.45 -4.10
C PHE A 658 34.16 -25.61 -4.84
N HIS A 659 35.15 -25.05 -4.14
CA HIS A 659 36.22 -24.28 -4.77
C HIS A 659 37.05 -25.10 -5.76
N MET A 660 37.34 -26.37 -5.43
CA MET A 660 38.06 -27.28 -6.32
C MET A 660 37.29 -27.54 -7.63
N VAL A 661 36.01 -27.93 -7.54
CA VAL A 661 35.18 -28.22 -8.72
C VAL A 661 34.90 -26.96 -9.54
N ARG A 662 34.72 -25.81 -8.88
CA ARG A 662 34.59 -24.50 -9.55
C ARG A 662 35.82 -24.19 -10.39
N ASN A 663 37.03 -24.40 -9.86
CA ASN A 663 38.25 -24.11 -10.59
C ASN A 663 38.41 -25.04 -11.82
N GLU A 664 37.97 -26.31 -11.72
CA GLU A 664 37.91 -27.21 -12.88
C GLU A 664 36.90 -26.76 -13.94
N PHE A 665 35.74 -26.23 -13.50
CA PHE A 665 34.74 -25.67 -14.40
C PHE A 665 35.26 -24.44 -15.16
N TYR A 666 35.95 -23.52 -14.48
CA TYR A 666 36.56 -22.37 -15.14
C TYR A 666 37.66 -22.76 -16.13
N ALA A 667 38.51 -23.73 -15.79
CA ALA A 667 39.51 -24.23 -16.73
C ALA A 667 38.88 -24.80 -18.01
N ALA A 668 37.81 -25.60 -17.89
CA ALA A 668 37.10 -26.16 -19.04
C ALA A 668 36.38 -25.08 -19.87
N LEU A 669 35.88 -24.02 -19.22
CA LEU A 669 35.25 -22.88 -19.88
C LEU A 669 36.25 -22.05 -20.68
N THR A 670 37.44 -21.81 -20.12
CA THR A 670 38.52 -21.08 -20.81
C THR A 670 38.95 -21.81 -22.08
N ASP A 671 39.18 -23.12 -22.02
CA ASP A 671 39.53 -23.95 -23.19
C ASP A 671 38.44 -23.87 -24.30
N LEU A 672 37.16 -23.87 -23.91
CA LEU A 672 36.05 -23.74 -24.85
C LEU A 672 36.03 -22.38 -25.55
N VAL A 673 36.26 -21.29 -24.80
CA VAL A 673 36.30 -19.93 -25.34
C VAL A 673 37.46 -19.77 -26.33
N GLU A 674 38.65 -20.25 -25.99
CA GLU A 674 39.81 -20.18 -26.89
C GLU A 674 39.57 -20.93 -28.20
N ARG A 675 38.91 -22.09 -28.14
CA ARG A 675 38.60 -22.88 -29.32
C ARG A 675 37.52 -22.24 -30.20
N LEU A 676 36.49 -21.63 -29.60
CA LEU A 676 35.47 -20.85 -30.32
C LEU A 676 36.07 -19.65 -31.05
N LEU A 677 37.04 -18.96 -30.43
CA LEU A 677 37.77 -17.84 -31.03
C LEU A 677 38.65 -18.27 -32.22
N LEU A 678 39.28 -19.44 -32.13
CA LEU A 678 40.13 -19.99 -33.21
C LEU A 678 39.35 -20.42 -34.45
N LEU A 679 38.12 -20.88 -34.30
CA LEU A 679 37.32 -21.42 -35.40
C LEU A 679 36.64 -20.35 -36.28
N LYS A 680 36.75 -19.05 -35.95
CA LYS A 680 36.05 -17.94 -36.64
C LYS A 680 34.57 -18.24 -36.89
N ILE A 681 33.93 -18.95 -35.97
CA ILE A 681 32.54 -19.36 -36.10
C ILE A 681 31.66 -18.11 -36.05
N SER A 682 30.84 -17.94 -37.09
CA SER A 682 29.97 -16.77 -37.32
C SER A 682 28.83 -16.60 -36.29
N VAL A 683 28.72 -17.52 -35.32
CA VAL A 683 27.73 -17.49 -34.23
C VAL A 683 27.89 -16.26 -33.32
N LEU A 684 29.08 -15.65 -33.26
CA LEU A 684 29.31 -14.42 -32.49
C LEU A 684 28.68 -13.16 -33.12
N GLU A 685 28.27 -13.20 -34.39
CA GLU A 685 27.72 -12.05 -35.14
C GLU A 685 26.19 -12.11 -35.35
N GLN A 686 25.50 -13.16 -34.90
CA GLN A 686 24.04 -13.25 -35.04
C GLN A 686 23.29 -12.51 -33.91
N PRO A 687 22.27 -11.69 -34.22
CA PRO A 687 21.54 -10.88 -33.23
C PRO A 687 20.70 -11.68 -32.23
N ALA A 688 20.50 -12.98 -32.44
CA ALA A 688 19.87 -13.88 -31.47
C ALA A 688 20.83 -14.29 -30.31
N CYS A 689 22.13 -14.01 -30.46
CA CYS A 689 23.14 -14.22 -29.43
C CYS A 689 23.47 -12.91 -28.70
N CYS A 690 22.50 -12.30 -27.99
CA CYS A 690 22.82 -11.27 -26.97
C CYS A 690 23.70 -11.81 -25.82
N VAL A 691 24.03 -13.11 -25.87
CA VAL A 691 24.96 -13.82 -24.99
C VAL A 691 26.43 -13.53 -25.36
N SER A 692 26.75 -13.07 -26.58
CA SER A 692 28.13 -13.01 -27.06
C SER A 692 29.02 -11.98 -26.34
N LEU A 693 28.47 -10.83 -25.95
CA LEU A 693 29.24 -9.77 -25.26
C LEU A 693 29.48 -10.09 -23.78
N GLU A 694 28.48 -10.55 -23.04
CA GLU A 694 28.63 -10.95 -21.64
C GLU A 694 29.51 -12.21 -21.47
N PHE A 695 29.46 -13.14 -22.42
CA PHE A 695 30.29 -14.34 -22.43
C PHE A 695 31.77 -13.99 -22.70
N LEU A 696 32.04 -12.99 -23.55
CA LEU A 696 33.38 -12.47 -23.82
C LEU A 696 33.93 -11.58 -22.69
N ASP A 697 33.08 -10.78 -22.03
CA ASP A 697 33.47 -9.95 -20.87
C ASP A 697 33.74 -10.79 -19.61
N PHE A 698 33.14 -11.98 -19.50
CA PHE A 698 33.40 -12.91 -18.40
C PHE A 698 34.65 -13.79 -18.65
N ALA A 699 34.93 -14.13 -19.92
CA ALA A 699 36.09 -14.94 -20.28
C ALA A 699 37.42 -14.14 -20.32
N ARG A 700 37.34 -12.82 -20.51
CA ARG A 700 38.45 -11.87 -20.29
C ARG A 700 38.66 -11.61 -18.80
#